data_AF-A0A095YA01-F1
#
_entry.id   AF-A0A095YA01-F1
#
_cell.length_a   1.000
_cell.length_b   1.000
_cell.length_c   1.000
_cell.angle_alpha   90.00
_cell.angle_beta   90.00
_cell.angle_gamma   90.00
#
_symmetry.space_group_name_H-M   'P 1'
#
loop_
_entity.id
_entity.type
_entity.pdbx_description
1 polymer ?
#
loop_
_entity_poly.entity_id
_entity_poly.type
_entity_poly.pdbx_seq_one_letter_code
_entity_poly.pdbx_strand_id
1 'polypeptide(L)'
;MFKKIVLAALLLITAALPSRAVLKEKDLVSTLAILREELTNYHMELERQVSDMKEQQEAVTGRVLAALRQSQQNAIMLYSQQSDNIFDLTYACHEATEQYHKFKVNAAPFREYIKNANIEVNRYDSLINDLNTMYVQGLPQKAKLDRDVCLTLAINIKRTLKDNRTRMRQYVAMYEETEERLKHLDNYANKRYQDIQAAIFSDAGDNYLKILRDLRAHMRETGASVTQKYKPLSSADSDWDIKVVLGLLAVLALGSLMAAALNYLTIGFALTRIMKANKLNFALRWLVDEKEEIDIKRAFQAKRLYIILAATVITFAIILGLVGLAWNQNFVIIACRLLVEYAWLSGVILLSLLIRLDASKLKDGFRIYTPIMGICLIVISFRIVLIPDDLLNLIFPPILLICMAWQWYVTKKHHHKLPKSDIIYSYISLAVFIVSLAAALIGYTLLSVEMLIWWTMQMTCILTLTCVSSVLKNYGNAPQRQYFKEETPITRKWLFMLVYKVMLPAAAAISVLVSIYWAADVFNLSGVTREIFNTRLIESKNFTLSLYAVTVVVILFFVFAYINRTVMSLLQYNFWLNEQEQAKREGRLANRDSVTSRMAMLRNVIQVLVWGAWALVTMNIFNINNTWVVAISAGLSTGVGFALKDILENIYYGISLMAGRIKVGDYISIDGTRGTVKSITYVSTMLEALDGSVIAFQNSQLFAKNYKNLTKNHGNELDTVVVGVAYGSSVKEVKKTIAEAVRRVNKPGYIKYIDTVVANFGDSSVDYKVFSWVDSRNQAFAHGDIMEAIYDALNDKGIEIPFPQRDIHMASYATKQPAPIATEKEAMEIINKEKQNQA
;
A
#
# COMPACT_ATOMS: atom_id res chain seq x y z
N MET A 1 20.67 19.22 -22.77
CA MET A 1 20.50 20.12 -21.60
C MET A 1 20.95 19.45 -20.29
N PHE A 2 20.52 18.21 -20.00
CA PHE A 2 20.91 17.44 -18.80
C PHE A 2 22.43 17.31 -18.56
N LYS A 3 23.24 17.01 -19.59
CA LYS A 3 24.71 16.93 -19.46
C LYS A 3 25.38 18.25 -19.03
N LYS A 4 24.85 19.41 -19.46
CA LYS A 4 25.41 20.72 -19.10
C LYS A 4 25.02 21.13 -17.67
N ILE A 5 23.85 20.72 -17.22
CA ILE A 5 23.37 20.94 -15.84
C ILE A 5 24.15 20.06 -14.86
N VAL A 6 24.40 18.78 -15.21
CA VAL A 6 25.22 17.89 -14.40
C VAL A 6 26.66 18.40 -14.31
N LEU A 7 27.25 18.87 -15.43
CA LEU A 7 28.61 19.44 -15.41
C LEU A 7 28.68 20.74 -14.60
N ALA A 8 27.69 21.61 -14.71
CA ALA A 8 27.61 22.85 -13.93
C ALA A 8 27.40 22.57 -12.44
N ALA A 9 26.57 21.57 -12.10
CA ALA A 9 26.40 21.11 -10.72
C ALA A 9 27.68 20.48 -10.16
N LEU A 10 28.41 19.69 -10.97
CA LEU A 10 29.68 19.09 -10.57
C LEU A 10 30.77 20.15 -10.36
N LEU A 11 30.84 21.17 -11.22
CA LEU A 11 31.73 22.33 -11.09
C LEU A 11 31.40 23.18 -9.86
N LEU A 12 30.10 23.40 -9.57
CA LEU A 12 29.64 24.08 -8.37
C LEU A 12 29.96 23.28 -7.10
N ILE A 13 29.83 21.95 -7.14
CA ILE A 13 30.18 21.07 -6.03
C ILE A 13 31.70 21.07 -5.80
N THR A 14 32.52 21.07 -6.84
CA THR A 14 33.98 21.18 -6.70
C THR A 14 34.46 22.55 -6.23
N ALA A 15 33.75 23.62 -6.58
CA ALA A 15 34.06 24.97 -6.11
C ALA A 15 33.55 25.27 -4.70
N ALA A 16 32.56 24.51 -4.21
CA ALA A 16 31.94 24.68 -2.90
C ALA A 16 32.48 23.74 -1.81
N LEU A 17 33.39 22.83 -2.14
CA LEU A 17 34.01 21.92 -1.16
C LEU A 17 35.27 22.58 -0.57
N PRO A 18 35.26 23.03 0.69
CA PRO A 18 36.49 23.38 1.38
C PRO A 18 37.31 22.10 1.60
N SER A 19 38.39 21.89 0.83
CA SER A 19 39.31 20.79 1.08
C SER A 19 40.16 21.09 2.31
N ARG A 20 39.65 20.77 3.50
CA ARG A 20 40.39 20.80 4.77
C ARG A 20 41.23 19.52 4.91
N ALA A 21 42.17 19.29 4.00
CA ALA A 21 43.01 18.11 4.01
C ALA A 21 44.47 18.49 3.74
N VAL A 22 45.34 18.33 4.75
CA VAL A 22 46.79 18.23 4.53
C VAL A 22 47.05 16.91 3.83
N LEU A 23 47.28 16.97 2.52
CA LEU A 23 47.70 15.82 1.73
C LEU A 23 49.22 15.67 1.81
N LYS A 24 49.73 14.51 1.40
CA LYS A 24 51.17 14.31 1.26
C LYS A 24 51.67 15.18 0.11
N GLU A 25 52.29 16.31 0.45
CA GLU A 25 52.87 17.22 -0.53
C GLU A 25 54.16 16.67 -1.13
N LYS A 26 54.66 17.35 -2.17
CA LYS A 26 55.85 16.95 -2.92
C LYS A 26 57.08 16.76 -2.02
N ASP A 27 57.18 17.52 -0.93
CA ASP A 27 58.26 17.44 0.05
C ASP A 27 57.82 17.91 1.45
N LEU A 28 58.68 17.69 2.44
CA LEU A 28 58.42 18.08 3.84
C LEU A 28 58.33 19.60 4.02
N VAL A 29 59.02 20.37 3.17
CA VAL A 29 59.06 21.84 3.26
C VAL A 29 57.71 22.44 2.85
N SER A 30 57.14 21.99 1.73
CA SER A 30 55.80 22.37 1.28
C SER A 30 54.73 21.92 2.28
N THR A 31 54.89 20.70 2.84
CA THR A 31 53.98 20.20 3.89
C THR A 31 53.98 21.10 5.13
N LEU A 32 55.15 21.53 5.62
CA LEU A 32 55.26 22.42 6.79
C LEU A 32 54.70 23.82 6.52
N ALA A 33 54.89 24.35 5.31
CA ALA A 33 54.36 25.66 4.92
C ALA A 33 52.81 25.67 4.87
N ILE A 34 52.21 24.63 4.28
CA ILE A 34 50.75 24.48 4.22
C ILE A 34 50.19 24.24 5.62
N LEU A 35 50.83 23.37 6.42
CA LEU A 35 50.43 23.14 7.80
C LEU A 35 50.46 24.44 8.62
N ARG A 36 51.46 25.31 8.42
CA ARG A 36 51.53 26.61 9.09
C ARG A 36 50.33 27.48 8.75
N GLU A 37 49.96 27.56 7.48
CA GLU A 37 48.82 28.35 7.01
C GLU A 37 47.50 27.82 7.60
N GLU A 38 47.29 26.49 7.56
CA GLU A 38 46.11 25.87 8.15
C GLU A 38 46.01 26.08 9.67
N LEU A 39 47.12 25.89 10.40
CA LEU A 39 47.16 26.13 11.85
C LEU A 39 46.93 27.59 12.19
N THR A 40 47.45 28.52 11.39
CA THR A 40 47.24 29.96 11.60
C THR A 40 45.77 30.30 11.39
N ASN A 41 45.16 29.83 10.30
CA ASN A 41 43.74 30.04 10.01
C ASN A 41 42.83 29.40 11.07
N TYR A 42 43.14 28.18 11.49
CA TYR A 42 42.39 27.51 12.54
C TYR A 42 42.55 28.19 13.91
N HIS A 43 43.74 28.68 14.24
CA HIS A 43 43.96 29.44 15.47
C HIS A 43 43.15 30.73 15.49
N MET A 44 43.15 31.51 14.40
CA MET A 44 42.35 32.73 14.28
C MET A 44 40.84 32.45 14.39
N GLU A 45 40.37 31.40 13.72
CA GLU A 45 38.97 30.97 13.80
C GLU A 45 38.60 30.52 15.23
N LEU A 46 39.49 29.77 15.89
CA LEU A 46 39.28 29.30 17.25
C LEU A 46 39.26 30.47 18.25
N GLU A 47 40.11 31.48 18.09
CA GLU A 47 40.09 32.69 18.91
C GLU A 47 38.80 33.49 18.72
N ARG A 48 38.32 33.61 17.49
CA ARG A 48 37.03 34.24 17.19
C ARG A 48 35.87 33.49 17.87
N GLN A 49 35.87 32.16 17.76
CA GLN A 49 34.88 31.32 18.42
C GLN A 49 34.93 31.43 19.94
N VAL A 50 36.12 31.54 20.54
CA VAL A 50 36.27 31.73 22.00
C VAL A 50 35.60 33.02 22.49
N SER A 51 35.69 34.10 21.71
CA SER A 51 35.00 35.37 22.01
C SER A 51 33.47 35.19 22.01
N ASP A 52 32.94 34.56 20.97
CA ASP A 52 31.50 34.32 20.82
C ASP A 52 30.96 33.31 21.84
N MET A 53 31.81 32.39 22.29
CA MET A 53 31.44 31.33 23.24
C MET A 53 31.07 31.89 24.62
N LYS A 54 31.64 33.03 25.03
CA LYS A 54 31.33 33.65 26.33
C LYS A 54 29.88 34.14 26.41
N GLU A 55 29.40 34.77 25.34
CA GLU A 55 28.01 35.25 25.26
C GLU A 55 27.02 34.08 25.18
N GLN A 56 27.35 33.05 24.40
CA GLN A 56 26.57 31.81 24.35
C GLN A 56 26.49 31.11 25.71
N GLN A 57 27.59 31.13 26.48
CA GLN A 57 27.71 30.53 27.80
C GLN A 57 26.83 31.23 28.86
N GLU A 58 26.79 32.56 28.85
CA GLU A 58 25.88 33.35 29.70
C GLU A 58 24.41 33.05 29.34
N ALA A 59 24.09 32.98 28.05
CA ALA A 59 22.75 32.64 27.58
C ALA A 59 22.31 31.22 27.99
N VAL A 60 23.19 30.22 27.91
CA VAL A 60 22.91 28.84 28.32
C VAL A 60 22.68 28.76 29.83
N THR A 61 23.55 29.40 30.62
CA THR A 61 23.42 29.43 32.08
C THR A 61 22.10 30.10 32.50
N GLY A 62 21.75 31.22 31.86
CA GLY A 62 20.46 31.89 32.08
C GLY A 62 19.27 31.00 31.77
N ARG A 63 19.33 30.20 30.68
CA ARG A 63 18.27 29.24 30.33
C ARG A 63 18.14 28.10 31.35
N VAL A 64 19.25 27.51 31.81
CA VAL A 64 19.23 26.45 32.83
C VAL A 64 18.67 26.99 34.14
N LEU A 65 19.05 28.21 34.54
CA LEU A 65 18.57 28.84 35.77
C LEU A 65 17.08 29.21 35.69
N ALA A 66 16.61 29.66 34.53
CA ALA A 66 15.18 29.85 34.27
C ALA A 66 14.41 28.53 34.35
N ALA A 67 14.93 27.45 33.74
CA ALA A 67 14.34 26.12 33.84
C ALA A 67 14.31 25.63 35.29
N LEU A 68 15.35 25.89 36.09
CA LEU A 68 15.38 25.51 37.49
C LEU A 68 14.34 26.27 38.33
N ARG A 69 14.16 27.58 38.11
CA ARG A 69 13.09 28.37 38.75
C ARG A 69 11.70 27.85 38.38
N GLN A 70 11.48 27.57 37.10
CA GLN A 70 10.21 26.97 36.65
C GLN A 70 10.00 25.58 37.24
N SER A 71 11.05 24.78 37.40
CA SER A 71 10.98 23.45 38.03
C SER A 71 10.55 23.56 39.49
N GLN A 72 11.07 24.55 40.23
CA GLN A 72 10.67 24.80 41.61
C GLN A 72 9.21 25.23 41.70
N GLN A 73 8.75 26.10 40.79
CA GLN A 73 7.34 26.49 40.72
C GLN A 73 6.44 25.28 40.43
N ASN A 74 6.78 24.48 39.43
CA ASN A 74 6.02 23.28 39.06
C ASN A 74 6.03 22.23 40.17
N ALA A 75 7.14 22.08 40.90
CA ALA A 75 7.25 21.21 42.06
C ALA A 75 6.33 21.66 43.21
N ILE A 76 6.35 22.95 43.56
CA ILE A 76 5.47 23.50 44.61
C ILE A 76 4.01 23.32 44.21
N MET A 77 3.67 23.62 42.95
CA MET A 77 2.34 23.42 42.40
C MET A 77 1.91 21.96 42.52
N LEU A 78 2.74 21.01 42.09
CA LEU A 78 2.43 19.58 42.07
C LEU A 78 2.35 18.95 43.47
N TYR A 79 3.27 19.30 44.38
CA TYR A 79 3.29 18.72 45.73
C TYR A 79 2.23 19.30 46.67
N SER A 80 1.69 20.48 46.38
CA SER A 80 0.63 21.10 47.18
C SER A 80 -0.78 20.61 46.83
N GLN A 81 -0.96 19.91 45.71
CA GLN A 81 -2.29 19.43 45.30
C GLN A 81 -2.79 18.27 46.15
N GLN A 82 -4.05 18.38 46.59
CA GLN A 82 -4.80 17.28 47.20
C GLN A 82 -5.24 16.27 46.13
N SER A 83 -5.44 15.01 46.52
CA SER A 83 -5.88 13.94 45.60
C SER A 83 -7.29 14.19 45.06
N ASP A 84 -8.13 14.93 45.78
CA ASP A 84 -9.54 15.17 45.45
C ASP A 84 -9.73 16.31 44.41
N ASN A 85 -8.63 16.95 43.97
CA ASN A 85 -8.64 17.99 42.93
C ASN A 85 -7.97 17.44 41.66
N ILE A 86 -8.64 16.50 40.99
CA ILE A 86 -8.06 15.77 39.85
C ILE A 86 -7.66 16.71 38.70
N PHE A 87 -8.45 17.75 38.42
CA PHE A 87 -8.14 18.72 37.36
C PHE A 87 -6.87 19.55 37.64
N ASP A 88 -6.65 19.95 38.89
CA ASP A 88 -5.49 20.75 39.30
C ASP A 88 -4.23 19.87 39.25
N LEU A 89 -4.38 18.62 39.73
CA LEU A 89 -3.31 17.63 39.74
C LEU A 89 -2.88 17.23 38.33
N THR A 90 -3.81 16.97 37.42
CA THR A 90 -3.51 16.61 36.01
C THR A 90 -2.78 17.74 35.27
N TYR A 91 -3.13 19.00 35.56
CA TYR A 91 -2.41 20.17 35.04
C TYR A 91 -0.98 20.23 35.59
N ALA A 92 -0.82 20.11 36.90
CA ALA A 92 0.49 20.17 37.53
C ALA A 92 1.43 19.03 37.09
N CYS A 93 0.88 17.83 36.91
CA CYS A 93 1.64 16.70 36.37
C CYS A 93 2.08 16.97 34.93
N HIS A 94 1.23 17.60 34.11
CA HIS A 94 1.54 17.90 32.72
C HIS A 94 2.69 18.89 32.59
N GLU A 95 2.62 20.01 33.32
CA GLU A 95 3.67 21.04 33.33
C GLU A 95 5.02 20.48 33.78
N ALA A 96 5.02 19.61 34.79
CA ALA A 96 6.22 18.90 35.26
C ALA A 96 6.83 18.01 34.16
N THR A 97 6.00 17.18 33.52
CA THR A 97 6.40 16.21 32.49
C THR A 97 6.89 16.92 31.23
N GLU A 98 6.15 17.92 30.75
CA GLU A 98 6.48 18.68 29.54
C GLU A 98 7.79 19.45 29.71
N GLN A 99 8.03 20.02 30.89
CA GLN A 99 9.26 20.71 31.20
C GLN A 99 10.49 19.79 31.11
N TYR A 100 10.41 18.58 31.65
CA TYR A 100 11.49 17.59 31.55
C TYR A 100 11.79 17.23 30.08
N HIS A 101 10.76 16.98 29.28
CA HIS A 101 10.92 16.67 27.86
C HIS A 101 11.52 17.83 27.06
N LYS A 102 11.02 19.06 27.26
CA LYS A 102 11.55 20.27 26.63
C LYS A 102 13.01 20.50 27.00
N PHE A 103 13.38 20.27 28.26
CA PHE A 103 14.76 20.38 28.71
C PHE A 103 15.63 19.36 27.99
N LYS A 104 15.30 18.06 28.07
CA LYS A 104 16.09 16.95 27.52
C LYS A 104 16.49 17.09 26.04
N VAL A 105 15.57 17.57 25.18
CA VAL A 105 15.85 17.74 23.74
C VAL A 105 16.94 18.78 23.47
N ASN A 106 17.06 19.80 24.32
CA ASN A 106 18.01 20.90 24.14
C ASN A 106 19.44 20.57 24.63
N ALA A 107 19.68 19.38 25.22
CA ALA A 107 20.96 18.97 25.81
C ALA A 107 22.02 18.47 24.82
N ALA A 108 21.58 17.89 23.70
CA ALA A 108 22.42 17.03 22.84
C ALA A 108 23.69 17.69 22.27
N PRO A 109 23.68 18.97 21.83
CA PRO A 109 24.84 19.59 21.18
C PRO A 109 26.09 19.74 22.07
N PHE A 110 25.91 19.93 23.38
CA PHE A 110 27.02 20.20 24.30
C PHE A 110 27.87 18.96 24.60
N ARG A 111 27.22 17.80 24.74
CA ARG A 111 27.92 16.52 24.95
C ARG A 111 28.75 16.16 23.72
N GLU A 112 28.22 16.43 22.53
CA GLU A 112 28.92 16.20 21.27
C GLU A 112 30.15 17.11 21.11
N TYR A 113 30.03 18.38 21.49
CA TYR A 113 31.17 19.32 21.52
C TYR A 113 32.31 18.82 22.42
N ILE A 114 32.02 18.39 23.66
CA ILE A 114 33.05 17.87 24.59
C ILE A 114 33.74 16.62 24.01
N LYS A 115 32.97 15.73 23.39
CA LYS A 115 33.50 14.53 22.73
C LYS A 115 34.45 14.90 21.59
N ASN A 116 34.05 15.83 20.72
CA ASN A 116 34.87 16.28 19.60
C ASN A 116 36.12 17.03 20.08
N ALA A 117 36.01 17.87 21.10
CA ALA A 117 37.14 18.56 21.70
C ALA A 117 38.19 17.58 22.28
N ASN A 118 37.77 16.44 22.86
CA ASN A 118 38.71 15.40 23.29
C ASN A 118 39.49 14.78 22.13
N ILE A 119 38.79 14.47 21.03
CA ILE A 119 39.41 13.88 19.84
C ILE A 119 40.43 14.87 19.26
N GLU A 120 40.05 16.15 19.17
CA GLU A 120 40.92 17.22 18.67
C GLU A 120 42.14 17.46 19.58
N VAL A 121 41.95 17.50 20.91
CA VAL A 121 43.08 17.63 21.86
C VAL A 121 44.07 16.48 21.68
N ASN A 122 43.57 15.23 21.55
CA ASN A 122 44.43 14.06 21.32
C ASN A 122 45.15 14.14 19.97
N ARG A 123 44.46 14.63 18.92
CA ARG A 123 45.06 14.84 17.58
C ARG A 123 46.23 15.83 17.65
N TYR A 124 46.04 16.97 18.30
CA TYR A 124 47.09 17.97 18.48
C TYR A 124 48.21 17.47 19.40
N ASP A 125 47.91 16.62 20.37
CA ASP A 125 48.94 15.96 21.18
C ASP A 125 49.92 15.14 20.33
N SER A 126 49.40 14.31 19.43
CA SER A 126 50.22 13.55 18.48
C SER A 126 51.01 14.47 17.55
N LEU A 127 50.35 15.50 16.99
CA LEU A 127 51.01 16.47 16.09
C LEU A 127 52.17 17.21 16.76
N ILE A 128 51.99 17.63 18.01
CA ILE A 128 53.04 18.30 18.80
C ILE A 128 54.22 17.36 19.01
N ASN A 129 53.97 16.09 19.34
CA ASN A 129 55.02 15.11 19.54
C ASN A 129 55.83 14.88 18.26
N ASP A 130 55.17 14.76 17.11
CA ASP A 130 55.82 14.56 15.81
C ASP A 130 56.64 15.80 15.38
N LEU A 131 56.11 17.02 15.55
CA LEU A 131 56.83 18.26 15.27
C LEU A 131 58.05 18.44 16.19
N ASN A 132 57.92 18.06 17.47
CA ASN A 132 59.00 18.21 18.45
C ASN A 132 60.16 17.23 18.20
N THR A 133 59.84 15.99 17.78
CA THR A 133 60.82 14.93 17.53
C THR A 133 61.34 14.89 16.08
N MET A 134 60.84 15.78 15.21
CA MET A 134 61.22 15.86 13.80
C MET A 134 62.73 16.07 13.59
N TYR A 135 63.32 15.38 12.62
CA TYR A 135 64.74 15.56 12.26
C TYR A 135 65.00 16.91 11.59
N VAL A 136 65.76 17.78 12.27
CA VAL A 136 65.91 19.19 11.88
C VAL A 136 67.22 19.50 11.13
N GLN A 137 68.24 18.65 11.26
CA GLN A 137 69.59 18.96 10.76
C GLN A 137 69.67 19.09 9.23
N GLY A 138 68.81 18.39 8.48
CA GLY A 138 68.74 18.44 7.02
C GLY A 138 67.77 19.48 6.42
N LEU A 139 67.07 20.28 7.24
CA LEU A 139 66.04 21.21 6.76
C LEU A 139 66.61 22.60 6.40
N PRO A 140 66.10 23.24 5.33
CA PRO A 140 66.41 24.64 5.02
C PRO A 140 65.86 25.57 6.10
N GLN A 141 66.51 26.72 6.30
CA GLN A 141 66.24 27.62 7.44
C GLN A 141 64.77 28.10 7.51
N LYS A 142 64.12 28.30 6.37
CA LYS A 142 62.69 28.61 6.29
C LYS A 142 61.80 27.49 6.85
N ALA A 143 62.11 26.22 6.54
CA ALA A 143 61.35 25.08 7.03
C ALA A 143 61.55 24.85 8.54
N LYS A 144 62.72 25.18 9.09
CA LYS A 144 62.97 25.17 10.54
C LYS A 144 62.06 26.17 11.25
N LEU A 145 61.98 27.39 10.70
CA LEU A 145 61.12 28.44 11.22
C LEU A 145 59.63 28.08 11.10
N ASP A 146 59.21 27.53 9.96
CA ASP A 146 57.82 27.06 9.77
C ASP A 146 57.46 25.95 10.77
N ARG A 147 58.38 25.01 11.03
CA ARG A 147 58.22 23.96 12.07
C ARG A 147 58.03 24.58 13.45
N ASP A 148 58.90 25.49 13.87
CA ASP A 148 58.85 26.09 15.20
C ASP A 148 57.55 26.92 15.39
N VAL A 149 57.09 27.59 14.34
CA VAL A 149 55.79 28.29 14.32
C VAL A 149 54.63 27.29 14.41
N CYS A 150 54.64 26.21 13.62
CA CYS A 150 53.63 25.14 13.69
C CYS A 150 53.56 24.51 15.09
N LEU A 151 54.71 24.24 15.71
CA LEU A 151 54.80 23.68 17.06
C LEU A 151 54.17 24.64 18.08
N THR A 152 54.50 25.93 18.00
CA THR A 152 53.95 26.97 18.89
C THR A 152 52.43 27.09 18.71
N LEU A 153 51.94 27.15 17.46
CA LEU A 153 50.51 27.21 17.15
C LEU A 153 49.77 25.97 17.64
N ALA A 154 50.31 24.76 17.40
CA ALA A 154 49.70 23.52 17.84
C ALA A 154 49.60 23.44 19.38
N ILE A 155 50.63 23.87 20.10
CA ILE A 155 50.60 23.96 21.58
C ILE A 155 49.51 24.93 22.04
N ASN A 156 49.40 26.11 21.42
CA ASN A 156 48.40 27.11 21.79
C ASN A 156 46.98 26.62 21.49
N ILE A 157 46.73 26.10 20.27
CA ILE A 157 45.45 25.52 19.88
C ILE A 157 45.02 24.42 20.86
N LYS A 158 45.91 23.48 21.18
CA LYS A 158 45.64 22.42 22.16
C LYS A 158 45.25 22.99 23.52
N ARG A 159 45.98 24.00 24.00
CA ARG A 159 45.71 24.66 25.28
C ARG A 159 44.32 25.30 25.27
N THR A 160 43.99 26.08 24.24
CA THR A 160 42.68 26.71 24.07
C THR A 160 41.55 25.69 24.01
N LEU A 161 41.71 24.59 23.26
CA LEU A 161 40.74 23.50 23.22
C LEU A 161 40.56 22.82 24.58
N LYS A 162 41.65 22.61 25.33
CA LYS A 162 41.62 22.02 26.69
C LYS A 162 40.93 22.94 27.69
N ASP A 163 41.16 24.25 27.61
CA ASP A 163 40.54 25.25 28.47
C ASP A 163 39.04 25.38 28.15
N ASN A 164 38.67 25.44 26.87
CA ASN A 164 37.28 25.44 26.41
C ASN A 164 36.53 24.18 26.87
N ARG A 165 37.16 23.00 26.75
CA ARG A 165 36.60 21.75 27.25
C ARG A 165 36.35 21.78 28.76
N THR A 166 37.30 22.32 29.52
CA THR A 166 37.19 22.40 30.99
C THR A 166 36.04 23.33 31.39
N ARG A 167 35.91 24.48 30.74
CA ARG A 167 34.76 25.39 30.92
C ARG A 167 33.45 24.69 30.56
N MET A 168 33.39 24.01 29.42
CA MET A 168 32.17 23.31 28.98
C MET A 168 31.74 22.18 29.92
N ARG A 169 32.68 21.49 30.58
CA ARG A 169 32.35 20.45 31.57
C ARG A 169 31.58 20.98 32.78
N GLN A 170 31.90 22.17 33.27
CA GLN A 170 31.16 22.78 34.39
C GLN A 170 29.70 23.05 34.00
N TYR A 171 29.45 23.44 32.75
CA TYR A 171 28.09 23.64 32.22
C TYR A 171 27.31 22.35 32.09
N VAL A 172 27.96 21.29 31.60
CA VAL A 172 27.33 19.97 31.51
C VAL A 172 26.98 19.45 32.91
N ALA A 173 27.80 19.69 33.92
CA ALA A 173 27.47 19.30 35.30
C ALA A 173 26.21 20.02 35.83
N MET A 174 26.12 21.35 35.66
CA MET A 174 24.92 22.11 36.05
C MET A 174 23.67 21.68 35.28
N TYR A 175 23.85 21.33 34.00
CA TYR A 175 22.79 20.79 33.16
C TYR A 175 22.32 19.41 33.65
N GLU A 176 23.26 18.50 33.92
CA GLU A 176 22.98 17.14 34.41
C GLU A 176 22.25 17.16 35.77
N GLU A 177 22.67 18.03 36.69
CA GLU A 177 21.98 18.23 37.97
C GLU A 177 20.54 18.72 37.77
N THR A 178 20.34 19.67 36.85
CA THR A 178 19.00 20.18 36.52
C THR A 178 18.15 19.11 35.84
N GLU A 179 18.74 18.30 34.95
CA GLU A 179 18.08 17.18 34.28
C GLU A 179 17.64 16.12 35.29
N GLU A 180 18.50 15.77 36.25
CA GLU A 180 18.20 14.80 37.30
C GLU A 180 17.05 15.28 38.19
N ARG A 181 17.07 16.56 38.59
CA ARG A 181 15.99 17.15 39.38
C ARG A 181 14.65 17.16 38.62
N LEU A 182 14.67 17.55 37.35
CA LEU A 182 13.50 17.51 36.49
C LEU A 182 13.00 16.07 36.28
N LYS A 183 13.89 15.10 36.16
CA LYS A 183 13.54 13.68 36.08
C LYS A 183 12.86 13.17 37.35
N HIS A 184 13.30 13.59 38.53
CA HIS A 184 12.61 13.27 39.77
C HIS A 184 11.20 13.86 39.83
N LEU A 185 11.05 15.10 39.37
CA LEU A 185 9.75 15.76 39.29
C LEU A 185 8.82 15.04 38.29
N ASP A 186 9.33 14.67 37.12
CA ASP A 186 8.64 13.87 36.10
C ASP A 186 8.23 12.49 36.61
N ASN A 187 9.13 11.78 37.31
CA ASN A 187 8.81 10.48 37.92
C ASN A 187 7.67 10.60 38.94
N TYR A 188 7.65 11.66 39.75
CA TYR A 188 6.56 11.90 40.69
C TYR A 188 5.25 12.25 39.98
N ALA A 189 5.30 13.09 38.95
CA ALA A 189 4.14 13.39 38.10
C ALA A 189 3.55 12.12 37.48
N ASN A 190 4.39 11.24 36.94
CA ASN A 190 3.97 9.95 36.39
C ASN A 190 3.33 9.02 37.45
N LYS A 191 3.83 9.03 38.69
CA LYS A 191 3.18 8.31 39.79
C LYS A 191 1.80 8.89 40.11
N ARG A 192 1.66 10.21 40.16
CA ARG A 192 0.37 10.88 40.40
C ARG A 192 -0.61 10.66 39.24
N TYR A 193 -0.14 10.55 38.00
CA TYR A 193 -0.97 10.15 36.87
C TYR A 193 -1.57 8.74 37.06
N GLN A 194 -0.81 7.80 37.64
CA GLN A 194 -1.35 6.47 37.96
C GLN A 194 -2.44 6.54 39.03
N ASP A 195 -2.29 7.39 40.04
CA ASP A 195 -3.32 7.63 41.07
C ASP A 195 -4.60 8.21 40.43
N ILE A 196 -4.47 9.18 39.52
CA ILE A 196 -5.60 9.75 38.77
C ILE A 196 -6.30 8.68 37.93
N GLN A 197 -5.52 7.83 37.26
CA GLN A 197 -6.06 6.74 36.45
C GLN A 197 -6.85 5.75 37.31
N ALA A 198 -6.34 5.40 38.50
CA ALA A 198 -7.06 4.56 39.45
C ALA A 198 -8.37 5.22 39.90
N ALA A 199 -8.36 6.53 40.17
CA ALA A 199 -9.56 7.27 40.55
C ALA A 199 -10.62 7.34 39.43
N ILE A 200 -10.22 7.42 38.16
CA ILE A 200 -11.17 7.48 37.03
C ILE A 200 -11.77 6.11 36.71
N PHE A 201 -10.96 5.04 36.74
CA PHE A 201 -11.34 3.73 36.20
C PHE A 201 -11.59 2.64 37.25
N SER A 202 -11.05 2.76 38.47
CA SER A 202 -11.05 1.68 39.47
C SER A 202 -11.78 2.03 40.76
N ASP A 203 -11.62 3.26 41.27
CA ASP A 203 -12.27 3.69 42.50
C ASP A 203 -13.62 4.37 42.20
N ALA A 204 -14.71 3.64 42.46
CA ALA A 204 -16.05 4.23 42.39
C ALA A 204 -16.24 5.21 43.56
N GLY A 205 -16.64 6.45 43.25
CA GLY A 205 -17.13 7.38 44.26
C GLY A 205 -18.44 6.89 44.90
N ASP A 206 -18.97 7.67 45.83
CA ASP A 206 -20.26 7.34 46.45
C ASP A 206 -21.38 7.31 45.40
N ASN A 207 -22.20 6.25 45.45
CA ASN A 207 -23.36 6.10 44.58
C ASN A 207 -24.27 7.34 44.72
N TYR A 208 -24.74 7.89 43.60
CA TYR A 208 -25.53 9.13 43.60
C TYR A 208 -26.82 9.02 44.44
N LEU A 209 -27.40 7.83 44.57
CA LEU A 209 -28.55 7.60 45.47
C LEU A 209 -28.19 7.78 46.95
N LYS A 210 -26.95 7.45 47.33
CA LYS A 210 -26.42 7.69 48.68
C LYS A 210 -26.17 9.19 48.89
N ILE A 211 -25.60 9.87 47.89
CA ILE A 211 -25.43 11.33 47.87
C ILE A 211 -26.78 12.04 48.07
N LEU A 212 -27.84 11.58 47.41
CA LEU A 212 -29.19 12.14 47.58
C LEU A 212 -29.80 11.86 48.96
N ARG A 213 -29.48 10.72 49.58
CA ARG A 213 -29.96 10.37 50.93
C ARG A 213 -29.31 11.26 51.99
N ASP A 214 -28.03 11.56 51.84
CA ASP A 214 -27.24 12.41 52.74
C ASP A 214 -26.96 13.80 52.14
N LEU A 215 -27.90 14.32 51.34
CA LEU A 215 -27.74 15.55 50.55
C LEU A 215 -27.27 16.74 51.38
N ARG A 216 -27.77 16.90 52.61
CA ARG A 216 -27.40 18.02 53.48
C ARG A 216 -25.92 17.95 53.91
N ALA A 217 -25.38 16.76 54.14
CA ALA A 217 -23.98 16.58 54.50
C ALA A 217 -23.09 16.90 53.30
N HIS A 218 -23.37 16.29 52.14
CA HIS A 218 -22.61 16.52 50.91
C HIS A 218 -22.72 17.97 50.41
N MET A 219 -23.87 18.64 50.55
CA MET A 219 -23.97 20.07 50.22
C MET A 219 -23.11 20.95 51.13
N ARG A 220 -22.93 20.57 52.40
CA ARG A 220 -22.08 21.30 53.34
C ARG A 220 -20.60 21.08 53.04
N GLU A 221 -20.21 19.84 52.75
CA GLU A 221 -18.86 19.48 52.31
C GLU A 221 -18.51 20.15 50.98
N THR A 222 -19.37 20.02 49.97
CA THR A 222 -19.23 20.70 48.67
C THR A 222 -19.12 22.21 48.85
N GLY A 223 -19.95 22.81 49.71
CA GLY A 223 -19.90 24.23 50.02
C GLY A 223 -18.57 24.65 50.66
N ALA A 224 -18.00 23.81 51.52
CA ALA A 224 -16.67 24.02 52.10
C ALA A 224 -15.57 23.90 51.04
N SER A 225 -15.58 22.86 50.20
CA SER A 225 -14.62 22.65 49.11
C SER A 225 -14.61 23.81 48.11
N VAL A 226 -15.80 24.29 47.70
CA VAL A 226 -15.95 25.46 46.81
C VAL A 226 -15.45 26.74 47.49
N THR A 227 -15.81 26.96 48.76
CA THR A 227 -15.35 28.15 49.48
C THR A 227 -13.84 28.13 49.67
N GLN A 228 -13.24 26.98 49.95
CA GLN A 228 -11.79 26.84 50.08
C GLN A 228 -11.07 27.14 48.77
N LYS A 229 -11.64 26.72 47.63
CA LYS A 229 -11.01 26.89 46.31
C LYS A 229 -11.15 28.30 45.73
N TYR A 230 -12.33 28.90 45.80
CA TYR A 230 -12.61 30.18 45.11
C TYR A 230 -12.61 31.41 46.02
N LYS A 231 -12.32 31.26 47.32
CA LYS A 231 -12.26 32.42 48.22
C LYS A 231 -11.02 33.26 47.91
N PRO A 232 -11.18 34.57 47.60
CA PRO A 232 -10.06 35.43 47.28
C PRO A 232 -9.13 35.56 48.49
N LEU A 233 -7.84 35.29 48.28
CA LEU A 233 -6.79 35.60 49.26
C LEU A 233 -6.50 37.10 49.22
N SER A 234 -6.47 37.76 50.38
CA SER A 234 -6.19 39.20 50.48
C SER A 234 -4.70 39.55 50.32
N SER A 235 -3.81 38.56 50.32
CA SER A 235 -2.36 38.76 50.44
C SER A 235 -1.57 38.48 49.15
N ALA A 236 -2.21 37.97 48.09
CA ALA A 236 -1.58 37.69 46.80
C ALA A 236 -2.62 37.68 45.66
N ASP A 237 -2.27 38.26 44.52
CA ASP A 237 -3.06 38.15 43.28
C ASP A 237 -2.92 36.73 42.73
N SER A 238 -4.01 35.97 42.75
CA SER A 238 -4.08 34.63 42.17
C SER A 238 -4.63 34.71 40.75
N ASP A 239 -3.96 34.03 39.81
CA ASP A 239 -4.48 33.83 38.45
C ASP A 239 -5.82 33.07 38.42
N TRP A 240 -6.18 32.43 39.54
CA TRP A 240 -7.41 31.66 39.73
C TRP A 240 -8.47 32.39 40.56
N ASP A 241 -8.31 33.69 40.82
CA ASP A 241 -9.32 34.47 41.54
C ASP A 241 -10.67 34.47 40.78
N ILE A 242 -11.77 34.43 41.53
CA ILE A 242 -13.14 34.41 41.00
C ILE A 242 -13.41 35.62 40.10
N LYS A 243 -12.72 36.75 40.33
CA LYS A 243 -12.79 37.94 39.48
C LYS A 243 -12.24 37.67 38.07
N VAL A 244 -11.15 36.91 37.95
CA VAL A 244 -10.55 36.54 36.66
C VAL A 244 -11.47 35.56 35.93
N VAL A 245 -12.04 34.59 36.63
CA VAL A 245 -13.02 33.64 36.07
C VAL A 245 -14.28 34.36 35.58
N LEU A 246 -14.82 35.29 36.36
CA LEU A 246 -15.97 36.12 35.95
C LEU A 246 -15.60 37.05 34.78
N GLY A 247 -14.39 37.60 34.77
CA GLY A 247 -13.85 38.38 33.67
C GLY A 247 -13.77 37.57 32.37
N LEU A 248 -13.27 36.34 32.44
CA LEU A 248 -13.26 35.40 31.32
C LEU A 248 -14.68 35.15 30.83
N LEU A 249 -15.64 34.79 31.70
CA LEU A 249 -17.04 34.56 31.32
C LEU A 249 -17.66 35.80 30.63
N ALA A 250 -17.36 37.00 31.11
CA ALA A 250 -17.80 38.24 30.47
C ALA A 250 -17.18 38.43 29.08
N VAL A 251 -15.89 38.14 28.91
CA VAL A 251 -15.20 38.15 27.61
C VAL A 251 -15.79 37.11 26.66
N LEU A 252 -16.14 35.92 27.13
CA LEU A 252 -16.80 34.89 26.32
C LEU A 252 -18.19 35.35 25.86
N ALA A 253 -18.99 35.91 26.76
CA ALA A 253 -20.32 36.43 26.44
C ALA A 253 -20.24 37.58 25.43
N LEU A 254 -19.36 38.56 25.67
CA LEU A 254 -19.18 39.72 24.78
C LEU A 254 -18.59 39.30 23.43
N GLY A 255 -17.60 38.40 23.43
CA GLY A 255 -17.00 37.83 22.23
C GLY A 255 -18.00 37.06 21.38
N SER A 256 -18.91 36.29 21.99
CA SER A 256 -19.96 35.56 21.26
C SER A 256 -21.01 36.52 20.65
N LEU A 257 -21.40 37.57 21.39
CA LEU A 257 -22.29 38.62 20.87
C LEU A 257 -21.64 39.40 19.72
N MET A 258 -20.35 39.74 19.85
CA MET A 258 -19.60 40.44 18.81
C MET A 258 -19.45 39.58 17.55
N ALA A 259 -19.14 38.29 17.71
CA ALA A 259 -19.11 37.33 16.59
C ALA A 259 -20.49 37.23 15.91
N ALA A 260 -21.57 37.14 16.69
CA ALA A 260 -22.94 37.12 16.17
C ALA A 260 -23.29 38.38 15.39
N ALA A 261 -23.01 39.56 15.94
CA ALA A 261 -23.25 40.85 15.30
C ALA A 261 -22.43 41.00 14.01
N LEU A 262 -21.14 40.66 14.04
CA LEU A 262 -20.23 40.75 12.89
C LEU A 262 -20.69 39.86 11.73
N ASN A 263 -21.06 38.60 11.99
CA ASN A 263 -21.54 37.70 10.94
C ASN A 263 -22.93 38.05 10.44
N TYR A 264 -23.79 38.57 11.31
CA TYR A 264 -25.09 39.09 10.89
C TYR A 264 -24.93 40.29 9.94
N LEU A 265 -24.00 41.21 10.22
CA LEU A 265 -23.69 42.34 9.35
C LEU A 265 -23.01 41.91 8.04
N THR A 266 -21.99 41.06 8.10
CA THR A 266 -21.22 40.66 6.92
C THR A 266 -21.98 39.69 6.02
N ILE A 267 -22.47 38.57 6.54
CA ILE A 267 -23.17 37.53 5.75
C ILE A 267 -24.65 37.90 5.60
N GLY A 268 -25.28 38.33 6.69
CA GLY A 268 -26.70 38.64 6.70
C GLY A 268 -27.05 39.90 5.92
N PHE A 269 -26.29 40.98 6.04
CA PHE A 269 -26.57 42.25 5.37
C PHE A 269 -25.74 42.46 4.11
N ALA A 270 -24.40 42.48 4.21
CA ALA A 270 -23.53 42.84 3.09
C ALA A 270 -23.52 41.80 1.96
N LEU A 271 -23.27 40.52 2.28
CA LEU A 271 -23.20 39.45 1.29
C LEU A 271 -24.56 39.20 0.63
N THR A 272 -25.66 39.30 1.39
CA THR A 272 -27.02 39.19 0.84
C THR A 272 -27.34 40.34 -0.11
N ARG A 273 -26.86 41.56 0.17
CA ARG A 273 -27.03 42.72 -0.73
C ARG A 273 -26.20 42.57 -2.01
N ILE A 274 -24.98 42.04 -1.91
CA ILE A 274 -24.11 41.74 -3.07
C ILE A 274 -24.75 40.66 -3.97
N MET A 275 -25.27 39.57 -3.37
CA MET A 275 -25.93 38.51 -4.14
C MET A 275 -27.22 38.97 -4.83
N LYS A 276 -27.96 39.92 -4.25
CA LYS A 276 -29.14 40.53 -4.86
C LYS A 276 -28.82 41.56 -5.95
N ALA A 277 -27.67 42.24 -5.87
CA ALA A 277 -27.33 43.35 -6.76
C ALA A 277 -26.70 42.92 -8.11
N ASN A 278 -26.67 41.64 -8.47
CA ASN A 278 -25.99 41.08 -9.67
C ASN A 278 -24.51 41.52 -9.86
N LYS A 279 -23.87 42.14 -8.85
CA LYS A 279 -22.45 42.53 -8.88
C LYS A 279 -21.50 41.33 -8.74
N LEU A 280 -22.01 40.14 -8.46
CA LEU A 280 -21.23 38.89 -8.45
C LEU A 280 -20.67 38.53 -9.83
N ASN A 281 -21.28 39.07 -10.90
CA ASN A 281 -20.89 38.88 -12.30
C ASN A 281 -19.42 39.23 -12.60
N PHE A 282 -18.77 40.06 -11.77
CA PHE A 282 -17.38 40.47 -11.99
C PHE A 282 -16.35 39.57 -11.29
N ALA A 283 -16.66 39.04 -10.09
CA ALA A 283 -15.69 38.31 -9.27
C ALA A 283 -15.64 36.80 -9.53
N LEU A 284 -16.75 36.20 -10.01
CA LEU A 284 -16.88 34.74 -10.17
C LEU A 284 -17.01 34.29 -11.63
N ARG A 285 -16.90 35.20 -12.60
CA ARG A 285 -17.09 34.94 -14.04
C ARG A 285 -16.12 33.91 -14.63
N TRP A 286 -14.97 33.71 -13.99
CA TRP A 286 -13.95 32.72 -14.39
C TRP A 286 -14.16 31.33 -13.75
N LEU A 287 -14.99 31.22 -12.71
CA LEU A 287 -15.07 30.04 -11.85
C LEU A 287 -16.40 29.28 -11.88
N VAL A 288 -17.52 29.90 -12.28
CA VAL A 288 -18.87 29.31 -12.14
C VAL A 288 -19.74 29.60 -13.35
N ASP A 289 -20.44 28.58 -13.85
CA ASP A 289 -21.39 28.67 -14.96
C ASP A 289 -22.69 29.41 -14.57
N GLU A 290 -23.32 30.09 -15.52
CA GLU A 290 -24.50 30.96 -15.30
C GLU A 290 -25.71 30.22 -14.69
N LYS A 291 -25.86 28.91 -14.99
CA LYS A 291 -26.88 28.03 -14.38
C LYS A 291 -26.56 27.66 -12.93
N GLU A 292 -25.29 27.40 -12.61
CA GLU A 292 -24.87 27.08 -11.24
C GLU A 292 -25.01 28.30 -10.32
N GLU A 293 -24.84 29.52 -10.85
CA GLU A 293 -24.98 30.76 -10.09
C GLU A 293 -26.40 30.95 -9.50
N ILE A 294 -27.44 30.64 -10.27
CA ILE A 294 -28.84 30.78 -9.83
C ILE A 294 -29.14 29.80 -8.68
N ASP A 295 -28.65 28.57 -8.80
CA ASP A 295 -28.84 27.54 -7.79
C ASP A 295 -28.06 27.85 -6.50
N ILE A 296 -26.85 28.41 -6.62
CA ILE A 296 -26.06 28.90 -5.48
C ILE A 296 -26.80 30.04 -4.75
N LYS A 297 -27.36 31.02 -5.49
CA LYS A 297 -28.12 32.12 -4.89
C LYS A 297 -29.34 31.63 -4.12
N ARG A 298 -30.10 30.67 -4.67
CA ARG A 298 -31.28 30.07 -4.01
C ARG A 298 -30.87 29.26 -2.78
N ALA A 299 -29.84 28.43 -2.90
CA ALA A 299 -29.32 27.64 -1.79
C ALA A 299 -28.81 28.51 -0.64
N PHE A 300 -28.09 29.61 -0.95
CA PHE A 300 -27.61 30.55 0.04
C PHE A 300 -28.76 31.22 0.80
N GLN A 301 -29.78 31.73 0.10
CA GLN A 301 -30.92 32.38 0.76
C GLN A 301 -31.68 31.42 1.67
N ALA A 302 -31.87 30.17 1.25
CA ALA A 302 -32.56 29.16 2.04
C ALA A 302 -31.75 28.68 3.27
N LYS A 303 -30.41 28.73 3.19
CA LYS A 303 -29.50 28.30 4.28
C LYS A 303 -28.93 29.45 5.12
N ARG A 304 -29.25 30.71 4.80
CA ARG A 304 -28.63 31.93 5.36
C ARG A 304 -28.47 31.93 6.87
N LEU A 305 -29.53 31.66 7.62
CA LEU A 305 -29.51 31.70 9.09
C LEU A 305 -28.47 30.72 9.68
N TYR A 306 -28.35 29.55 9.06
CA TYR A 306 -27.44 28.50 9.52
C TYR A 306 -26.01 28.71 9.03
N ILE A 307 -25.82 29.37 7.88
CA ILE A 307 -24.50 29.87 7.45
C ILE A 307 -24.00 30.89 8.48
N ILE A 308 -24.85 31.82 8.92
CA ILE A 308 -24.51 32.77 9.97
C ILE A 308 -24.14 32.01 11.24
N LEU A 309 -24.96 31.06 11.71
CA LEU A 309 -24.66 30.31 12.94
C LEU A 309 -23.31 29.56 12.85
N ALA A 310 -23.02 28.85 11.76
CA ALA A 310 -21.73 28.18 11.58
C ALA A 310 -20.56 29.19 11.55
N ALA A 311 -20.72 30.31 10.84
CA ALA A 311 -19.71 31.36 10.79
C ALA A 311 -19.49 32.04 12.15
N THR A 312 -20.53 32.20 12.97
CA THR A 312 -20.41 32.75 14.33
C THR A 312 -19.54 31.89 15.21
N VAL A 313 -19.65 30.57 15.12
CA VAL A 313 -18.80 29.66 15.90
C VAL A 313 -17.34 29.74 15.44
N ILE A 314 -17.09 29.80 14.12
CA ILE A 314 -15.72 29.91 13.57
C ILE A 314 -15.08 31.25 13.93
N THR A 315 -15.80 32.35 13.76
CA THR A 315 -15.29 33.70 14.13
C THR A 315 -15.12 33.85 15.63
N PHE A 316 -15.98 33.24 16.44
CA PHE A 316 -15.78 33.16 17.89
C PHE A 316 -14.47 32.43 18.24
N ALA A 317 -14.17 31.31 17.58
CA ALA A 317 -12.87 30.63 17.74
C ALA A 317 -11.69 31.55 17.39
N ILE A 318 -11.79 32.33 16.31
CA ILE A 318 -10.74 33.29 15.92
C ILE A 318 -10.57 34.38 16.97
N ILE A 319 -11.67 34.96 17.48
CA ILE A 319 -11.63 35.99 18.53
C ILE A 319 -10.97 35.43 19.79
N LEU A 320 -11.33 34.22 20.21
CA LEU A 320 -10.71 33.57 21.38
C LEU A 320 -9.22 33.30 21.18
N GLY A 321 -8.82 32.88 19.99
CA GLY A 321 -7.40 32.71 19.65
C GLY A 321 -6.61 34.01 19.75
N LEU A 322 -7.19 35.13 19.29
CA LEU A 322 -6.57 36.46 19.41
C LEU A 322 -6.51 36.95 20.86
N VAL A 323 -7.57 36.73 21.65
CA VAL A 323 -7.58 37.04 23.08
C VAL A 323 -6.50 36.24 23.82
N GLY A 324 -6.35 34.95 23.51
CA GLY A 324 -5.32 34.10 24.10
C GLY A 324 -3.89 34.55 23.77
N LEU A 325 -3.66 35.20 22.62
CA LEU A 325 -2.36 35.78 22.28
C LEU A 325 -2.09 37.14 22.96
N ALA A 326 -3.15 37.86 23.36
CA ALA A 326 -3.05 39.21 23.89
C ALA A 326 -2.95 39.25 25.43
N TRP A 327 -3.22 38.15 26.13
CA TRP A 327 -3.18 38.09 27.59
C TRP A 327 -1.95 37.34 28.12
N ASN A 328 -1.43 37.81 29.25
CA ASN A 328 -0.22 37.28 29.89
C ASN A 328 -0.52 36.26 31.00
N GLN A 329 -1.78 36.08 31.41
CA GLN A 329 -2.16 35.14 32.47
C GLN A 329 -2.30 33.72 31.93
N ASN A 330 -1.59 32.76 32.52
CA ASN A 330 -1.56 31.37 32.07
C ASN A 330 -2.94 30.71 32.07
N PHE A 331 -3.74 30.98 33.10
CA PHE A 331 -5.12 30.47 33.22
C PHE A 331 -5.94 30.74 31.95
N VAL A 332 -5.87 31.96 31.46
CA VAL A 332 -6.76 32.41 30.37
C VAL A 332 -6.26 31.90 29.03
N ILE A 333 -4.95 31.79 28.85
CA ILE A 333 -4.36 31.15 27.68
C ILE A 333 -4.87 29.70 27.55
N ILE A 334 -4.87 28.94 28.66
CA ILE A 334 -5.36 27.56 28.70
C ILE A 334 -6.85 27.51 28.39
N ALA A 335 -7.65 28.35 29.05
CA ALA A 335 -9.09 28.40 28.87
C ALA A 335 -9.46 28.76 27.41
N CYS A 336 -8.81 29.76 26.83
CA CYS A 336 -9.00 30.14 25.43
C CYS A 336 -8.63 28.99 24.49
N ARG A 337 -7.52 28.28 24.72
CA ARG A 337 -7.10 27.15 23.86
C ARG A 337 -8.16 26.04 23.83
N LEU A 338 -8.68 25.64 24.99
CA LEU A 338 -9.72 24.60 25.07
C LEU A 338 -11.04 25.04 24.42
N LEU A 339 -11.43 26.30 24.60
CA LEU A 339 -12.63 26.84 23.96
C LEU A 339 -12.48 26.98 22.45
N VAL A 340 -11.27 27.28 21.95
CA VAL A 340 -10.96 27.27 20.51
C VAL A 340 -11.11 25.87 19.96
N GLU A 341 -10.58 24.84 20.63
CA GLU A 341 -10.74 23.44 20.23
C GLU A 341 -12.22 23.02 20.18
N TYR A 342 -13.00 23.37 21.22
CA TYR A 342 -14.45 23.17 21.24
C TYR A 342 -15.19 23.90 20.10
N ALA A 343 -14.85 25.16 19.87
CA ALA A 343 -15.48 25.97 18.84
C ALA A 343 -15.18 25.40 17.45
N TRP A 344 -13.98 24.89 17.21
CA TRP A 344 -13.66 24.18 15.97
C TRP A 344 -14.48 22.89 15.80
N LEU A 345 -14.58 22.06 16.84
CA LEU A 345 -15.39 20.84 16.81
C LEU A 345 -16.85 21.13 16.48
N SER A 346 -17.42 22.09 17.21
CA SER A 346 -18.78 22.59 16.99
C SER A 346 -18.96 23.16 15.59
N GLY A 347 -17.99 23.96 15.11
CA GLY A 347 -17.99 24.54 13.77
C GLY A 347 -17.99 23.48 12.68
N VAL A 348 -17.22 22.41 12.84
CA VAL A 348 -17.15 21.28 11.90
C VAL A 348 -18.47 20.51 11.86
N ILE A 349 -19.12 20.27 13.00
CA ILE A 349 -20.46 19.66 13.07
C ILE A 349 -21.47 20.50 12.27
N LEU A 350 -21.52 21.81 12.53
CA LEU A 350 -22.47 22.71 11.86
C LEU A 350 -22.17 22.83 10.36
N LEU A 351 -20.90 22.90 9.97
CA LEU A 351 -20.47 22.96 8.57
C LEU A 351 -20.82 21.66 7.82
N SER A 352 -20.62 20.50 8.45
CA SER A 352 -20.99 19.20 7.89
C SER A 352 -22.49 19.12 7.58
N LEU A 353 -23.34 19.54 8.53
CA LEU A 353 -24.79 19.61 8.33
C LEU A 353 -25.17 20.56 7.20
N LEU A 354 -24.47 21.70 7.09
CA LEU A 354 -24.73 22.72 6.08
C LEU A 354 -24.46 22.23 4.67
N ILE A 355 -23.39 21.44 4.49
CA ILE A 355 -22.99 20.87 3.20
C ILE A 355 -23.88 19.68 2.84
N ARG A 356 -24.18 18.79 3.80
CA ARG A 356 -24.83 17.49 3.53
C ARG A 356 -26.35 17.56 3.44
N LEU A 357 -27.02 18.45 4.17
CA LEU A 357 -28.48 18.50 4.24
C LEU A 357 -29.11 19.53 3.30
N ASP A 358 -30.29 19.19 2.78
CA ASP A 358 -31.16 20.12 2.06
C ASP A 358 -31.70 21.21 3.00
N ALA A 359 -31.99 22.40 2.47
CA ALA A 359 -32.42 23.55 3.28
C ALA A 359 -33.68 23.27 4.14
N SER A 360 -34.60 22.42 3.67
CA SER A 360 -35.82 22.05 4.40
C SER A 360 -35.56 21.16 5.63
N LYS A 361 -34.52 20.31 5.57
CA LYS A 361 -34.16 19.34 6.62
C LYS A 361 -33.18 19.92 7.64
N LEU A 362 -32.54 21.04 7.29
CA LEU A 362 -31.43 21.60 8.02
C LEU A 362 -31.82 22.09 9.43
N LYS A 363 -33.03 22.65 9.58
CA LYS A 363 -33.59 23.03 10.90
C LYS A 363 -33.62 21.87 11.88
N ASP A 364 -34.08 20.72 11.40
CA ASP A 364 -34.26 19.52 12.21
C ASP A 364 -32.92 18.85 12.48
N GLY A 365 -31.98 18.91 11.51
CA GLY A 365 -30.61 18.44 11.68
C GLY A 365 -29.89 19.16 12.82
N PHE A 366 -29.90 20.50 12.84
CA PHE A 366 -29.26 21.28 13.90
C PHE A 366 -29.83 20.94 15.29
N ARG A 367 -31.15 20.74 15.39
CA ARG A 367 -31.81 20.39 16.66
C ARG A 367 -31.35 19.04 17.21
N ILE A 368 -31.10 18.04 16.36
CA ILE A 368 -30.63 16.72 16.82
C ILE A 368 -29.25 16.78 17.45
N TYR A 369 -28.36 17.64 16.97
CA TYR A 369 -26.99 17.76 17.48
C TYR A 369 -26.83 18.79 18.60
N THR A 370 -27.84 19.63 18.85
CA THR A 370 -27.78 20.66 19.89
C THR A 370 -27.56 20.09 21.30
N PRO A 371 -28.22 19.01 21.76
CA PRO A 371 -28.00 18.49 23.11
C PRO A 371 -26.57 17.97 23.33
N ILE A 372 -25.97 17.35 22.29
CA ILE A 372 -24.59 16.85 22.30
C ILE A 372 -23.59 18.01 22.37
N MET A 373 -23.79 19.05 21.56
CA MET A 373 -22.94 20.24 21.59
C MET A 373 -23.07 20.99 22.92
N GLY A 374 -24.28 21.03 23.50
CA GLY A 374 -24.56 21.66 24.78
C GLY A 374 -23.89 20.94 25.95
N ILE A 375 -24.01 19.60 26.05
CA ILE A 375 -23.34 18.85 27.12
C ILE A 375 -21.82 18.96 27.02
N CYS A 376 -21.27 18.97 25.80
CA CYS A 376 -19.84 19.15 25.57
C CYS A 376 -19.35 20.54 26.04
N LEU A 377 -20.12 21.60 25.77
CA LEU A 377 -19.80 22.94 26.28
C LEU A 377 -19.81 22.98 27.81
N ILE A 378 -20.81 22.36 28.45
CA ILE A 378 -20.92 22.30 29.91
C ILE A 378 -19.71 21.58 30.50
N VAL A 379 -19.37 20.42 29.96
CA VAL A 379 -18.22 19.62 30.40
C VAL A 379 -16.90 20.38 30.26
N ILE A 380 -16.68 21.04 29.12
CA ILE A 380 -15.46 21.83 28.90
C ILE A 380 -15.43 23.04 29.84
N SER A 381 -16.58 23.65 30.13
CA SER A 381 -16.68 24.73 31.10
C SER A 381 -16.32 24.26 32.51
N PHE A 382 -16.70 23.04 32.91
CA PHE A 382 -16.31 22.47 34.20
C PHE A 382 -14.80 22.27 34.32
N ARG A 383 -14.16 21.81 33.24
CA ARG A 383 -12.69 21.71 33.17
C ARG A 383 -12.02 23.09 33.26
N ILE A 384 -12.52 24.08 32.52
CA ILE A 384 -11.95 25.45 32.52
C ILE A 384 -12.03 26.06 33.91
N VAL A 385 -13.17 25.92 34.58
CA VAL A 385 -13.39 26.50 35.90
C VAL A 385 -12.66 25.71 37.00
N LEU A 386 -12.14 24.50 36.69
CA LEU A 386 -11.56 23.55 37.66
C LEU A 386 -12.54 23.26 38.80
N ILE A 387 -13.77 22.87 38.45
CA ILE A 387 -14.80 22.54 39.44
C ILE A 387 -14.30 21.39 40.35
N PRO A 388 -14.43 21.51 41.70
CA PRO A 388 -14.12 20.43 42.61
C PRO A 388 -14.93 19.17 42.32
N ASP A 389 -14.34 17.99 42.52
CA ASP A 389 -14.99 16.72 42.18
C ASP A 389 -16.29 16.49 42.97
N ASP A 390 -16.37 16.95 44.23
CA ASP A 390 -17.61 16.92 45.03
C ASP A 390 -18.77 17.67 44.36
N LEU A 391 -18.48 18.87 43.83
CA LEU A 391 -19.48 19.68 43.16
C LEU A 391 -19.89 19.04 41.83
N LEU A 392 -18.92 18.50 41.09
CA LEU A 392 -19.18 17.77 39.85
C LEU A 392 -20.09 16.56 40.10
N ASN A 393 -19.81 15.77 41.13
CA ASN A 393 -20.59 14.60 41.52
C ASN A 393 -22.04 14.94 41.88
N LEU A 394 -22.26 16.12 42.45
CA LEU A 394 -23.58 16.62 42.81
C LEU A 394 -24.38 17.13 41.60
N ILE A 395 -23.77 17.93 40.72
CA ILE A 395 -24.49 18.66 39.66
C ILE A 395 -24.56 17.91 38.32
N PHE A 396 -23.60 17.03 38.03
CA PHE A 396 -23.47 16.44 36.71
C PHE A 396 -24.56 15.40 36.38
N PRO A 397 -24.92 14.45 37.26
CA PRO A 397 -26.00 13.48 36.99
C PRO A 397 -27.36 14.12 36.61
N PRO A 398 -27.88 15.15 37.31
CA PRO A 398 -29.15 15.77 36.93
C PRO A 398 -29.07 16.56 35.62
N ILE A 399 -27.94 17.23 35.35
CA ILE A 399 -27.70 17.89 34.05
C ILE A 399 -27.72 16.86 32.92
N LEU A 400 -27.05 15.73 33.12
CA LEU A 400 -26.97 14.67 32.13
C LEU A 400 -28.33 14.03 31.87
N LEU A 401 -29.16 13.85 32.89
CA LEU A 401 -30.54 13.37 32.75
C LEU A 401 -31.39 14.33 31.92
N ILE A 402 -31.27 15.65 32.12
CA ILE A 402 -31.96 16.67 31.33
C ILE A 402 -31.51 16.60 29.87
N CYS A 403 -30.21 16.51 29.61
CA CYS A 403 -29.66 16.40 28.25
C CYS A 403 -30.09 15.09 27.57
N MET A 404 -30.14 13.96 28.28
CA MET A 404 -30.63 12.68 27.78
C MET A 404 -32.11 12.78 27.39
N ALA A 405 -32.95 13.35 28.26
CA ALA A 405 -34.37 13.55 27.98
C ALA A 405 -34.58 14.48 26.78
N TRP A 406 -33.77 15.54 26.68
CA TRP A 406 -33.77 16.45 25.52
C TRP A 406 -33.38 15.72 24.23
N GLN A 407 -32.32 14.91 24.23
CA GLN A 407 -31.90 14.11 23.08
C GLN A 407 -33.00 13.13 22.65
N TRP A 408 -33.64 12.45 23.60
CA TRP A 408 -34.74 11.51 23.33
C TRP A 408 -35.94 12.22 22.69
N TYR A 409 -36.36 13.36 23.25
CA TYR A 409 -37.47 14.15 22.72
C TYR A 409 -37.24 14.58 21.28
N VAL A 410 -36.06 15.14 20.98
CA VAL A 410 -35.74 15.63 19.63
C VAL A 410 -35.64 14.46 18.64
N THR A 411 -35.00 13.36 19.03
CA THR A 411 -34.86 12.16 18.17
C THR A 411 -36.23 11.60 17.79
N LYS A 412 -37.15 11.47 18.75
CA LYS A 412 -38.50 10.95 18.51
C LYS A 412 -39.32 11.88 17.62
N LYS A 413 -39.24 13.19 17.85
CA LYS A 413 -40.03 14.20 17.12
C LYS A 413 -39.59 14.36 15.65
N HIS A 414 -38.30 14.24 15.37
CA HIS A 414 -37.72 14.54 14.06
C HIS A 414 -37.28 13.31 13.26
N HIS A 415 -37.53 12.10 13.76
CA HIS A 415 -37.12 10.83 13.15
C HIS A 415 -37.45 10.72 11.65
N HIS A 416 -38.66 11.07 11.21
CA HIS A 416 -39.06 10.87 9.81
C HIS A 416 -38.53 11.94 8.82
N LYS A 417 -37.90 13.01 9.30
CA LYS A 417 -37.53 14.17 8.47
C LYS A 417 -36.07 14.18 8.04
N LEU A 418 -35.25 13.28 8.57
CA LEU A 418 -33.80 13.27 8.39
C LEU A 418 -33.29 12.02 7.64
N PRO A 419 -32.07 12.08 7.09
CA PRO A 419 -31.44 10.90 6.48
C PRO A 419 -31.26 9.78 7.52
N LYS A 420 -31.31 8.52 7.06
CA LYS A 420 -31.13 7.33 7.92
C LYS A 420 -29.83 7.37 8.73
N SER A 421 -28.74 7.89 8.17
CA SER A 421 -27.45 8.01 8.86
C SER A 421 -27.53 8.92 10.09
N ASP A 422 -28.14 10.10 9.97
CA ASP A 422 -28.27 11.06 11.08
C ASP A 422 -29.15 10.53 12.21
N ILE A 423 -30.19 9.79 11.86
CA ILE A 423 -31.07 9.15 12.83
C ILE A 423 -30.29 8.08 13.61
N ILE A 424 -29.52 7.24 12.92
CA ILE A 424 -28.67 6.23 13.56
C ILE A 424 -27.69 6.90 14.52
N TYR A 425 -27.02 7.98 14.11
CA TYR A 425 -26.11 8.73 14.98
C TYR A 425 -26.81 9.31 16.20
N SER A 426 -28.05 9.79 16.06
CA SER A 426 -28.86 10.27 17.19
C SER A 426 -29.19 9.17 18.19
N TYR A 427 -29.52 7.96 17.72
CA TYR A 427 -29.78 6.82 18.61
C TYR A 427 -28.51 6.31 19.29
N ILE A 428 -27.39 6.23 18.58
CA ILE A 428 -26.11 5.87 19.21
C ILE A 428 -25.73 6.92 20.27
N SER A 429 -25.95 8.21 19.97
CA SER A 429 -25.74 9.28 20.95
C SER A 429 -26.63 9.10 22.18
N LEU A 430 -27.91 8.79 21.99
CA LEU A 430 -28.82 8.50 23.10
C LEU A 430 -28.34 7.29 23.93
N ALA A 431 -27.83 6.23 23.29
CA ALA A 431 -27.26 5.10 24.00
C ALA A 431 -26.03 5.50 24.83
N VAL A 432 -25.14 6.35 24.30
CA VAL A 432 -24.01 6.90 25.05
C VAL A 432 -24.48 7.73 26.23
N PHE A 433 -25.51 8.59 26.07
CA PHE A 433 -26.09 9.34 27.18
C PHE A 433 -26.62 8.43 28.30
N ILE A 434 -27.28 7.32 27.94
CA ILE A 434 -27.80 6.35 28.91
C ILE A 434 -26.67 5.65 29.66
N VAL A 435 -25.65 5.17 28.94
CA VAL A 435 -24.47 4.51 29.55
C VAL A 435 -23.71 5.48 30.44
N SER A 436 -23.51 6.72 29.99
CA SER A 436 -22.85 7.78 30.75
C SER A 436 -23.66 8.11 32.01
N LEU A 437 -25.00 8.19 31.92
CA LEU A 437 -25.85 8.42 33.08
C LEU A 437 -25.76 7.27 34.09
N ALA A 438 -25.78 6.03 33.62
CA ALA A 438 -25.61 4.86 34.49
C ALA A 438 -24.25 4.87 35.21
N ALA A 439 -23.16 5.17 34.50
CA ALA A 439 -21.83 5.30 35.09
C ALA A 439 -21.79 6.40 36.16
N ALA A 440 -22.36 7.58 35.87
CA ALA A 440 -22.43 8.70 36.80
C ALA A 440 -23.27 8.38 38.06
N LEU A 441 -24.36 7.61 37.91
CA LEU A 441 -25.19 7.19 39.04
C LEU A 441 -24.50 6.18 39.95
N ILE A 442 -23.70 5.27 39.37
CA ILE A 442 -22.95 4.26 40.14
C ILE A 442 -21.83 4.89 40.99
N GLY A 443 -21.31 6.05 40.56
CA GLY A 443 -20.19 6.75 41.22
C GLY A 443 -19.00 7.04 40.29
N TYR A 444 -19.07 6.65 39.01
CA TYR A 444 -18.03 6.89 38.00
C TYR A 444 -18.36 8.14 37.14
N THR A 445 -18.42 9.29 37.79
CA THR A 445 -18.78 10.56 37.16
C THR A 445 -17.72 11.06 36.17
N LEU A 446 -16.43 10.95 36.51
CA LEU A 446 -15.34 11.34 35.61
C LEU A 446 -15.27 10.46 34.35
N LEU A 447 -15.45 9.14 34.51
CA LEU A 447 -15.57 8.22 33.38
C LEU A 447 -16.75 8.59 32.48
N SER A 448 -17.89 8.98 33.07
CA SER A 448 -19.07 9.45 32.34
C SER A 448 -18.78 10.72 31.53
N VAL A 449 -18.05 11.67 32.11
CA VAL A 449 -17.58 12.89 31.44
C VAL A 449 -16.67 12.55 30.25
N GLU A 450 -15.70 11.66 30.45
CA GLU A 450 -14.75 11.23 29.42
C GLU A 450 -15.46 10.52 28.25
N MET A 451 -16.44 9.64 28.54
CA MET A 451 -17.24 8.97 27.53
C MET A 451 -18.00 9.96 26.63
N LEU A 452 -18.52 11.05 27.19
CA LEU A 452 -19.24 12.07 26.42
C LEU A 452 -18.30 12.91 25.56
N ILE A 453 -17.14 13.31 26.09
CA ILE A 453 -16.12 14.01 25.29
C ILE A 453 -15.69 13.12 24.15
N TRP A 454 -15.33 11.86 24.42
CA TRP A 454 -14.99 10.88 23.40
C TRP A 454 -16.06 10.77 22.32
N TRP A 455 -17.33 10.63 22.73
CA TRP A 455 -18.42 10.54 21.77
C TRP A 455 -18.56 11.80 20.92
N THR A 456 -18.40 12.99 21.50
CA THR A 456 -18.45 14.26 20.74
C THR A 456 -17.31 14.38 19.72
N MET A 457 -16.10 13.93 20.08
CA MET A 457 -14.94 13.87 19.19
C MET A 457 -15.18 12.87 18.06
N GLN A 458 -15.63 11.67 18.40
CA GLN A 458 -15.93 10.61 17.43
C GLN A 458 -17.05 11.03 16.47
N MET A 459 -18.09 11.70 16.98
CA MET A 459 -19.16 12.26 16.17
C MET A 459 -18.65 13.32 15.20
N THR A 460 -17.73 14.18 15.63
CA THR A 460 -17.11 15.17 14.76
C THR A 460 -16.32 14.51 13.64
N CYS A 461 -15.56 13.44 13.93
CA CYS A 461 -14.87 12.66 12.91
C CYS A 461 -15.84 12.00 11.92
N ILE A 462 -16.89 11.33 12.41
CA ILE A 462 -17.91 10.68 11.57
C ILE A 462 -18.61 11.71 10.66
N LEU A 463 -18.98 12.87 11.20
CA LEU A 463 -19.62 13.93 10.44
C LEU A 463 -18.69 14.56 9.39
N THR A 464 -17.40 14.66 9.70
CA THR A 464 -16.39 15.11 8.73
C THR A 464 -16.25 14.11 7.59
N LEU A 465 -16.10 12.81 7.90
CA LEU A 465 -15.94 11.76 6.90
C LEU A 465 -17.18 11.59 6.03
N THR A 466 -18.37 11.70 6.60
CA THR A 466 -19.62 11.65 5.84
C THR A 466 -19.83 12.90 4.98
N CYS A 467 -19.38 14.08 5.43
CA CYS A 467 -19.35 15.29 4.62
C CYS A 467 -18.44 15.10 3.39
N VAL A 468 -17.19 14.70 3.61
CA VAL A 468 -16.21 14.42 2.54
C VAL A 468 -16.74 13.35 1.58
N SER A 469 -17.32 12.27 2.11
CA SER A 469 -17.95 11.21 1.32
C SER A 469 -19.09 11.74 0.45
N SER A 470 -19.94 12.62 0.99
CA SER A 470 -21.04 13.22 0.22
C SER A 470 -20.53 14.14 -0.88
N VAL A 471 -19.51 14.96 -0.60
CA VAL A 471 -18.87 15.84 -1.60
C VAL A 471 -18.23 15.00 -2.71
N LEU A 472 -17.48 13.96 -2.36
CA LEU A 472 -16.86 13.05 -3.33
C LEU A 472 -17.91 12.31 -4.16
N LYS A 473 -19.01 11.87 -3.55
CA LYS A 473 -20.11 11.21 -4.27
C LYS A 473 -20.73 12.13 -5.31
N ASN A 474 -20.99 13.39 -4.97
CA ASN A 474 -21.50 14.38 -5.91
C ASN A 474 -20.48 14.66 -7.02
N TYR A 475 -19.20 14.83 -6.66
CA TYR A 475 -18.11 15.04 -7.61
C TYR A 475 -17.95 13.89 -8.62
N GLY A 476 -18.09 12.63 -8.18
CA GLY A 476 -17.97 11.44 -9.03
C GLY A 476 -19.21 11.14 -9.87
N ASN A 477 -20.41 11.54 -9.42
CA ASN A 477 -21.67 11.38 -10.16
C ASN A 477 -21.93 12.47 -11.21
N ALA A 478 -21.11 13.53 -11.24
CA ALA A 478 -21.24 14.59 -12.22
C ALA A 478 -21.29 14.02 -13.66
N PRO A 479 -22.18 14.53 -14.54
CA PRO A 479 -22.47 13.93 -15.84
C PRO A 479 -21.25 13.81 -16.76
N GLN A 480 -20.25 14.68 -16.60
CA GLN A 480 -19.00 14.65 -17.35
C GLN A 480 -18.00 13.55 -16.91
N ARG A 481 -18.14 13.04 -15.68
CA ARG A 481 -17.15 12.13 -15.04
C ARG A 481 -17.70 10.72 -14.88
N GLN A 482 -18.88 10.59 -14.27
CA GLN A 482 -19.59 9.32 -14.04
C GLN A 482 -18.71 8.18 -13.49
N TYR A 483 -17.80 8.50 -12.54
CA TYR A 483 -16.78 7.56 -12.05
C TYR A 483 -17.36 6.32 -11.36
N PHE A 484 -18.62 6.35 -10.93
CA PHE A 484 -19.29 5.20 -10.32
C PHE A 484 -19.85 4.21 -11.34
N LYS A 485 -19.99 4.58 -12.62
CA LYS A 485 -20.43 3.65 -13.67
C LYS A 485 -19.33 2.65 -14.03
N GLU A 486 -19.72 1.42 -14.34
CA GLU A 486 -18.78 0.35 -14.69
C GLU A 486 -18.07 0.61 -16.02
N GLU A 487 -18.76 1.25 -16.96
CA GLU A 487 -18.29 1.56 -18.32
C GLU A 487 -17.11 2.55 -18.39
N THR A 488 -16.88 3.33 -17.33
CA THR A 488 -15.78 4.30 -17.32
C THR A 488 -14.42 3.59 -17.17
N PRO A 489 -13.41 3.94 -17.98
CA PRO A 489 -12.12 3.27 -17.94
C PRO A 489 -11.41 3.48 -16.59
N ILE A 490 -10.73 2.43 -16.11
CA ILE A 490 -10.07 2.43 -14.79
C ILE A 490 -8.98 3.51 -14.70
N THR A 491 -8.29 3.77 -15.81
CA THR A 491 -7.18 4.74 -15.92
C THR A 491 -7.58 6.16 -15.54
N ARG A 492 -8.86 6.52 -15.69
CA ARG A 492 -9.38 7.84 -15.31
C ARG A 492 -9.91 7.90 -13.88
N LYS A 493 -10.37 6.77 -13.33
CA LYS A 493 -11.10 6.73 -12.04
C LYS A 493 -10.33 6.08 -10.90
N TRP A 494 -9.17 5.46 -11.14
CA TRP A 494 -8.42 4.70 -10.12
C TRP A 494 -8.15 5.54 -8.87
N LEU A 495 -7.59 6.75 -9.02
CA LEU A 495 -7.25 7.63 -7.89
C LEU A 495 -8.50 8.03 -7.09
N PHE A 496 -9.57 8.42 -7.79
CA PHE A 496 -10.83 8.75 -7.15
C PHE A 496 -11.41 7.56 -6.38
N MET A 497 -11.38 6.35 -6.97
CA MET A 497 -11.85 5.15 -6.29
C MET A 497 -10.95 4.74 -5.12
N LEU A 498 -9.65 5.00 -5.19
CA LEU A 498 -8.71 4.77 -4.08
C LEU A 498 -9.10 5.66 -2.89
N VAL A 499 -9.29 6.95 -3.13
CA VAL A 499 -9.72 7.88 -2.07
C VAL A 499 -11.07 7.46 -1.50
N TYR A 500 -12.05 7.15 -2.36
CA TYR A 500 -13.40 6.86 -1.92
C TYR A 500 -13.56 5.48 -1.24
N LYS A 501 -12.85 4.44 -1.70
CA LYS A 501 -13.02 3.06 -1.21
C LYS A 501 -11.94 2.59 -0.24
N VAL A 502 -10.80 3.27 -0.18
CA VAL A 502 -9.70 2.92 0.72
C VAL A 502 -9.49 4.01 1.75
N MET A 503 -9.18 5.23 1.33
CA MET A 503 -8.81 6.30 2.28
C MET A 503 -9.97 6.69 3.20
N LEU A 504 -11.20 6.80 2.68
CA LEU A 504 -12.37 7.12 3.51
C LEU A 504 -12.67 6.04 4.57
N PRO A 505 -12.82 4.74 4.23
CA PRO A 505 -13.00 3.70 5.24
C PRO A 505 -11.80 3.52 6.17
N ALA A 506 -10.56 3.67 5.67
CA ALA A 506 -9.36 3.64 6.50
C ALA A 506 -9.35 4.79 7.52
N ALA A 507 -9.70 6.00 7.09
CA ALA A 507 -9.84 7.14 7.98
C ALA A 507 -10.96 6.94 9.01
N ALA A 508 -12.06 6.25 8.65
CA ALA A 508 -13.10 5.86 9.61
C ALA A 508 -12.62 4.83 10.64
N ALA A 509 -11.78 3.88 10.25
CA ALA A 509 -11.18 2.93 11.18
C ALA A 509 -10.19 3.62 12.13
N ILE A 510 -9.36 4.53 11.59
CA ILE A 510 -8.40 5.33 12.36
C ILE A 510 -9.11 6.31 13.30
N SER A 511 -10.25 6.88 12.87
CA SER A 511 -10.93 7.92 13.65
C SER A 511 -11.37 7.45 15.02
N VAL A 512 -11.66 6.16 15.19
CA VAL A 512 -12.01 5.58 16.49
C VAL A 512 -10.83 5.70 17.47
N LEU A 513 -9.61 5.35 17.05
CA LEU A 513 -8.43 5.49 17.90
C LEU A 513 -8.08 6.96 18.14
N VAL A 514 -8.16 7.79 17.09
CA VAL A 514 -7.85 9.22 17.18
C VAL A 514 -8.83 9.94 18.10
N SER A 515 -10.13 9.62 18.06
CA SER A 515 -11.12 10.26 18.92
C SER A 515 -10.94 9.89 20.39
N ILE A 516 -10.59 8.63 20.70
CA ILE A 516 -10.28 8.21 22.08
C ILE A 516 -9.00 8.91 22.55
N TYR A 517 -7.94 8.94 21.73
CA TYR A 517 -6.70 9.64 22.04
C TYR A 517 -6.94 11.13 22.32
N TRP A 518 -7.70 11.80 21.45
CA TRP A 518 -7.97 13.23 21.60
C TRP A 518 -8.84 13.52 22.82
N ALA A 519 -9.84 12.68 23.11
CA ALA A 519 -10.65 12.83 24.31
C ALA A 519 -9.85 12.64 25.60
N ALA A 520 -8.94 11.66 25.64
CA ALA A 520 -8.04 11.47 26.77
C ALA A 520 -7.01 12.60 26.91
N ASP A 521 -6.60 13.22 25.80
CA ASP A 521 -5.73 14.41 25.81
C ASP A 521 -6.42 15.63 26.48
N VAL A 522 -7.76 15.70 26.43
CA VAL A 522 -8.55 16.66 27.23
C VAL A 522 -8.37 16.44 28.74
N PHE A 523 -7.74 15.37 29.20
CA PHE A 523 -7.35 15.20 30.61
C PHE A 523 -5.85 14.93 30.76
N ASN A 524 -5.05 15.19 29.72
CA ASN A 524 -3.62 14.88 29.65
C ASN A 524 -3.30 13.38 29.86
N LEU A 525 -4.24 12.48 29.51
CA LEU A 525 -4.11 11.02 29.62
C LEU A 525 -3.69 10.35 28.30
N SER A 526 -3.27 11.14 27.31
CA SER A 526 -2.99 10.66 25.94
C SER A 526 -1.83 9.65 25.86
N GLY A 527 -0.88 9.71 26.79
CA GLY A 527 0.18 8.72 26.96
C GLY A 527 -0.36 7.33 27.33
N VAL A 528 -1.26 7.27 28.31
CA VAL A 528 -1.92 6.03 28.77
C VAL A 528 -2.73 5.42 27.63
N THR A 529 -3.47 6.24 26.89
CA THR A 529 -4.24 5.77 25.73
C THR A 529 -3.37 5.13 24.66
N ARG A 530 -2.19 5.71 24.39
CA ARG A 530 -1.24 5.15 23.43
C ARG A 530 -0.69 3.81 23.91
N GLU A 531 -0.47 3.65 25.21
CA GLU A 531 -0.09 2.38 25.80
C GLU A 531 -1.22 1.35 25.63
N ILE A 532 -2.46 1.69 26.01
CA ILE A 532 -3.65 0.83 25.85
C ILE A 532 -3.87 0.38 24.40
N PHE A 533 -3.59 1.23 23.41
CA PHE A 533 -3.72 0.84 22.00
C PHE A 533 -2.70 -0.20 21.56
N ASN A 534 -1.52 -0.17 22.18
CA ASN A 534 -0.40 -1.07 21.86
C ASN A 534 -0.33 -2.28 22.80
N THR A 535 -1.01 -2.24 23.95
CA THR A 535 -1.06 -3.38 24.87
C THR A 535 -1.72 -4.57 24.19
N ARG A 536 -1.13 -5.75 24.44
CA ARG A 536 -1.64 -7.02 23.95
C ARG A 536 -2.80 -7.42 24.86
N LEU A 537 -4.02 -7.04 24.49
CA LEU A 537 -5.26 -7.39 25.22
C LEU A 537 -5.40 -8.90 25.40
N ILE A 538 -4.97 -9.67 24.40
CA ILE A 538 -4.90 -11.13 24.46
C ILE A 538 -3.48 -11.51 24.05
N GLU A 539 -2.75 -12.17 24.95
CA GLU A 539 -1.42 -12.71 24.67
C GLU A 539 -1.42 -14.22 24.93
N SER A 540 -1.30 -14.99 23.85
CA SER A 540 -1.11 -16.43 23.88
C SER A 540 0.09 -16.81 23.01
N LYS A 541 0.63 -18.02 23.19
CA LYS A 541 1.81 -18.49 22.42
C LYS A 541 1.64 -18.40 20.90
N ASN A 542 0.40 -18.46 20.39
CA ASN A 542 0.08 -18.52 18.96
C ASN A 542 -0.83 -17.38 18.49
N PHE A 543 -1.13 -16.39 19.33
CA PHE A 543 -2.05 -15.30 18.97
C PHE A 543 -1.87 -14.11 19.90
N THR A 544 -1.62 -12.94 19.31
CA THR A 544 -1.56 -11.65 20.00
C THR A 544 -2.57 -10.69 19.40
N LEU A 545 -3.41 -10.09 20.22
CA LEU A 545 -4.39 -9.09 19.79
C LEU A 545 -4.17 -7.77 20.53
N SER A 546 -3.96 -6.70 19.76
CA SER A 546 -3.97 -5.32 20.24
C SER A 546 -4.98 -4.50 19.43
N LEU A 547 -5.48 -3.40 20.00
CA LEU A 547 -6.41 -2.51 19.29
C LEU A 547 -5.78 -1.92 18.03
N TYR A 548 -4.50 -1.55 18.10
CA TYR A 548 -3.74 -1.08 16.95
C TYR A 548 -3.67 -2.14 15.84
N ALA A 549 -3.36 -3.40 16.17
CA ALA A 549 -3.29 -4.50 15.21
C ALA A 549 -4.63 -4.72 14.50
N VAL A 550 -5.75 -4.69 15.23
CA VAL A 550 -7.10 -4.82 14.66
C VAL A 550 -7.38 -3.69 13.66
N THR A 551 -7.06 -2.44 14.01
CA THR A 551 -7.25 -1.30 13.09
C THR A 551 -6.41 -1.44 11.83
N VAL A 552 -5.15 -1.89 11.93
CA VAL A 552 -4.29 -2.14 10.77
C VAL A 552 -4.88 -3.23 9.86
N VAL A 553 -5.38 -4.33 10.42
CA VAL A 553 -6.02 -5.41 9.65
C VAL A 553 -7.27 -4.95 8.92
N VAL A 554 -8.10 -4.13 9.56
CA VAL A 554 -9.29 -3.52 8.94
C VAL A 554 -8.90 -2.58 7.79
N ILE A 555 -7.86 -1.77 7.96
CA ILE A 555 -7.35 -0.90 6.87
C ILE A 555 -6.86 -1.75 5.70
N LEU A 556 -6.07 -2.79 5.98
CA LEU A 556 -5.55 -3.69 4.98
C LEU A 556 -6.68 -4.40 4.22
N PHE A 557 -7.78 -4.77 4.88
CA PHE A 557 -8.93 -5.34 4.19
C PHE A 557 -9.44 -4.43 3.06
N PHE A 558 -9.58 -3.12 3.30
CA PHE A 558 -9.99 -2.17 2.26
C PHE A 558 -8.94 -2.01 1.14
N VAL A 559 -7.65 -2.02 1.50
CA VAL A 559 -6.54 -1.98 0.52
C VAL A 559 -6.58 -3.21 -0.39
N PHE A 560 -6.64 -4.42 0.17
CA PHE A 560 -6.69 -5.66 -0.60
C PHE A 560 -7.99 -5.80 -1.41
N ALA A 561 -9.14 -5.38 -0.87
CA ALA A 561 -10.40 -5.33 -1.61
C ALA A 561 -10.30 -4.39 -2.83
N TYR A 562 -9.62 -3.25 -2.69
CA TYR A 562 -9.38 -2.32 -3.78
C TYR A 562 -8.38 -2.86 -4.80
N ILE A 563 -7.29 -3.50 -4.37
CA ILE A 563 -6.33 -4.17 -5.25
C ILE A 563 -7.06 -5.23 -6.09
N ASN A 564 -7.84 -6.11 -5.46
CA ASN A 564 -8.63 -7.13 -6.16
C ASN A 564 -9.53 -6.49 -7.22
N ARG A 565 -10.32 -5.47 -6.85
CA ARG A 565 -11.22 -4.80 -7.79
C ARG A 565 -10.47 -4.12 -8.95
N THR A 566 -9.36 -3.45 -8.65
CA THR A 566 -8.58 -2.70 -9.64
C THR A 566 -7.91 -3.64 -10.62
N VAL A 567 -7.27 -4.70 -10.14
CA VAL A 567 -6.65 -5.75 -10.97
C VAL A 567 -7.70 -6.36 -11.90
N MET A 568 -8.87 -6.74 -11.39
CA MET A 568 -9.96 -7.29 -12.23
C MET A 568 -10.41 -6.32 -13.31
N SER A 569 -10.60 -5.05 -12.96
CA SER A 569 -11.05 -4.04 -13.93
C SER A 569 -9.99 -3.69 -14.98
N LEU A 570 -8.70 -3.75 -14.61
CA LEU A 570 -7.59 -3.53 -15.53
C LEU A 570 -7.46 -4.69 -16.51
N LEU A 571 -7.58 -5.93 -16.02
CA LEU A 571 -7.60 -7.11 -16.88
C LEU A 571 -8.78 -7.11 -17.83
N GLN A 572 -9.98 -6.76 -17.35
CA GLN A 572 -11.16 -6.61 -18.20
C GLN A 572 -10.92 -5.61 -19.33
N TYR A 573 -10.33 -4.46 -19.01
CA TYR A 573 -10.01 -3.44 -19.98
C TYR A 573 -8.99 -3.92 -21.02
N ASN A 574 -7.92 -4.59 -20.59
CA ASN A 574 -6.90 -5.13 -21.49
C ASN A 574 -7.46 -6.23 -22.40
N PHE A 575 -8.28 -7.15 -21.86
CA PHE A 575 -8.91 -8.18 -22.67
C PHE A 575 -9.91 -7.60 -23.68
N TRP A 576 -10.64 -6.56 -23.29
CA TRP A 576 -11.54 -5.84 -24.18
C TRP A 576 -10.78 -5.17 -25.34
N LEU A 577 -9.65 -4.52 -25.07
CA LEU A 577 -8.80 -3.93 -26.11
C LEU A 577 -8.27 -5.00 -27.08
N ASN A 578 -7.74 -6.11 -26.54
CA ASN A 578 -7.22 -7.20 -27.36
C ASN A 578 -8.30 -7.83 -28.25
N GLU A 579 -9.51 -8.04 -27.72
CA GLU A 579 -10.64 -8.54 -28.49
C GLU A 579 -11.05 -7.58 -29.61
N GLN A 580 -11.02 -6.28 -29.35
CA GLN A 580 -11.32 -5.27 -30.36
C GLN A 580 -10.28 -5.26 -31.50
N GLU A 581 -9.01 -5.41 -31.17
CA GLU A 581 -7.95 -5.53 -32.18
C GLU A 581 -8.07 -6.82 -33.02
N GLN A 582 -8.38 -7.95 -32.37
CA GLN A 582 -8.57 -9.24 -33.06
C GLN A 582 -9.78 -9.18 -34.00
N ALA A 583 -10.92 -8.67 -33.52
CA ALA A 583 -12.12 -8.52 -34.33
C ALA A 583 -11.89 -7.66 -35.57
N LYS A 584 -11.11 -6.57 -35.44
CA LYS A 584 -10.74 -5.70 -36.56
C LYS A 584 -9.86 -6.40 -37.60
N ARG A 585 -8.92 -7.25 -37.18
CA ARG A 585 -8.05 -8.03 -38.10
C ARG A 585 -8.84 -9.09 -38.87
N GLU A 586 -9.85 -9.67 -38.22
CA GLU A 586 -10.68 -10.74 -38.80
C GLU A 586 -11.92 -10.21 -39.53
N GLY A 587 -12.13 -8.89 -39.58
CA GLY A 587 -13.29 -8.28 -40.23
C GLY A 587 -14.64 -8.56 -39.54
N ARG A 588 -14.63 -8.93 -38.25
CA ARG A 588 -15.84 -9.24 -37.46
C ARG A 588 -16.11 -8.19 -36.38
N LEU A 589 -17.30 -8.25 -35.78
CA LEU A 589 -17.63 -7.46 -34.59
C LEU A 589 -17.02 -8.07 -33.32
N ALA A 590 -16.63 -7.22 -32.37
CA ALA A 590 -16.05 -7.65 -31.09
C ALA A 590 -17.12 -8.35 -30.24
N ASN A 591 -16.79 -9.55 -29.73
CA ASN A 591 -17.71 -10.34 -28.92
C ASN A 591 -17.44 -10.11 -27.43
N ARG A 592 -18.47 -9.76 -26.65
CA ARG A 592 -18.34 -9.61 -25.18
C ARG A 592 -18.20 -10.94 -24.46
N ASP A 593 -18.75 -12.02 -25.01
CA ASP A 593 -18.80 -13.33 -24.35
C ASP A 593 -17.43 -14.03 -24.31
N SER A 594 -16.55 -13.74 -25.26
CA SER A 594 -15.16 -14.23 -25.24
C SER A 594 -14.36 -13.60 -24.10
N VAL A 595 -14.64 -12.34 -23.76
CA VAL A 595 -13.98 -11.62 -22.66
C VAL A 595 -14.50 -12.11 -21.32
N THR A 596 -15.81 -12.29 -21.17
CA THR A 596 -16.42 -12.75 -19.91
C THR A 596 -15.98 -14.17 -19.54
N SER A 597 -15.90 -15.08 -20.51
CA SER A 597 -15.42 -16.46 -20.29
C SER A 597 -13.96 -16.51 -19.84
N ARG A 598 -13.06 -15.76 -20.50
CA ARG A 598 -11.66 -15.63 -20.07
C ARG A 598 -11.53 -15.03 -18.67
N MET A 599 -12.33 -14.00 -18.39
CA MET A 599 -12.35 -13.35 -17.07
C MET A 599 -12.88 -14.25 -15.95
N ALA A 600 -13.83 -15.15 -16.23
CA ALA A 600 -14.43 -16.00 -15.21
C ALA A 600 -13.38 -16.91 -14.55
N MET A 601 -12.48 -17.51 -15.34
CA MET A 601 -11.39 -18.34 -14.81
C MET A 601 -10.35 -17.51 -14.03
N LEU A 602 -9.88 -16.39 -14.59
CA LEU A 602 -8.91 -15.52 -13.92
C LEU A 602 -9.46 -14.90 -12.63
N ARG A 603 -10.79 -14.68 -12.57
CA ARG A 603 -11.44 -14.09 -11.40
C ARG A 603 -11.16 -14.90 -10.14
N ASN A 604 -11.38 -16.21 -10.20
CA ASN A 604 -11.21 -17.08 -9.05
C ASN A 604 -9.74 -17.13 -8.61
N VAL A 605 -8.80 -17.25 -9.57
CA VAL A 605 -7.36 -17.30 -9.29
C VAL A 605 -6.89 -16.03 -8.57
N ILE A 606 -7.21 -14.86 -9.10
CA ILE A 606 -6.77 -13.59 -8.50
C ILE A 606 -7.46 -13.34 -7.16
N GLN A 607 -8.74 -13.72 -7.00
CA GLN A 607 -9.40 -13.62 -5.70
C GLN A 607 -8.72 -14.48 -4.64
N VAL A 608 -8.36 -15.73 -4.98
CA VAL A 608 -7.60 -16.61 -4.07
C VAL A 608 -6.23 -16.03 -3.74
N LEU A 609 -5.50 -15.51 -4.72
CA LEU A 609 -4.18 -14.90 -4.49
C LEU A 609 -4.27 -13.64 -3.60
N VAL A 610 -5.18 -12.72 -3.90
CA VAL A 610 -5.29 -11.44 -3.18
C VAL A 610 -5.84 -11.65 -1.77
N TRP A 611 -6.91 -12.44 -1.59
CA TRP A 611 -7.44 -12.73 -0.26
C TRP A 611 -6.55 -13.68 0.55
N GLY A 612 -5.87 -14.61 -0.10
CA GLY A 612 -4.84 -15.44 0.53
C GLY A 612 -3.67 -14.60 1.05
N ALA A 613 -3.18 -13.64 0.27
CA ALA A 613 -2.16 -12.70 0.70
C ALA A 613 -2.63 -11.82 1.88
N TRP A 614 -3.86 -11.31 1.83
CA TRP A 614 -4.45 -10.58 2.96
C TRP A 614 -4.53 -11.43 4.24
N ALA A 615 -4.94 -12.70 4.12
CA ALA A 615 -5.01 -13.63 5.24
C ALA A 615 -3.61 -13.89 5.84
N LEU A 616 -2.60 -14.12 5.00
CA LEU A 616 -1.21 -14.30 5.45
C LEU A 616 -0.66 -13.08 6.19
N VAL A 617 -0.89 -11.88 5.66
CA VAL A 617 -0.47 -10.63 6.31
C VAL A 617 -1.20 -10.43 7.63
N THR A 618 -2.50 -10.73 7.67
CA THR A 618 -3.32 -10.66 8.90
C THR A 618 -2.82 -11.63 9.97
N MET A 619 -2.50 -12.87 9.60
CA MET A 619 -1.90 -13.84 10.51
C MET A 619 -0.58 -13.36 11.08
N ASN A 620 0.28 -12.74 10.26
CA ASN A 620 1.55 -12.19 10.72
C ASN A 620 1.34 -11.03 11.72
N ILE A 621 0.38 -10.13 11.45
CA ILE A 621 0.06 -9.01 12.36
C ILE A 621 -0.43 -9.51 13.71
N PHE A 622 -1.22 -10.58 13.74
CA PHE A 622 -1.68 -11.20 14.98
C PHE A 622 -0.69 -12.21 15.58
N ASN A 623 0.56 -12.30 15.06
CA ASN A 623 1.58 -13.29 15.45
C ASN A 623 1.04 -14.73 15.51
N ILE A 624 0.18 -15.10 14.56
CA ILE A 624 -0.33 -16.47 14.43
C ILE A 624 0.77 -17.35 13.85
N ASN A 625 1.05 -18.47 14.52
CA ASN A 625 2.00 -19.47 14.03
C ASN A 625 1.59 -19.93 12.60
N ASN A 626 2.40 -19.57 11.62
CA ASN A 626 2.17 -19.82 10.20
C ASN A 626 2.90 -21.09 9.68
N THR A 627 3.51 -21.89 10.56
CA THR A 627 4.25 -23.11 10.19
C THR A 627 3.38 -24.10 9.39
N TRP A 628 2.13 -24.29 9.82
CA TRP A 628 1.19 -25.17 9.11
C TRP A 628 0.80 -24.61 7.74
N VAL A 629 0.70 -23.29 7.61
CA VAL A 629 0.41 -22.65 6.31
C VAL A 629 1.58 -22.83 5.35
N VAL A 630 2.82 -22.70 5.84
CA VAL A 630 4.02 -22.96 5.05
C VAL A 630 4.05 -24.43 4.60
N ALA A 631 3.72 -25.38 5.48
CA ALA A 631 3.64 -26.80 5.14
C ALA A 631 2.57 -27.08 4.05
N ILE A 632 1.35 -26.56 4.21
CA ILE A 632 0.29 -26.70 3.20
C ILE A 632 0.69 -26.01 1.89
N SER A 633 1.28 -24.82 1.96
CA SER A 633 1.72 -24.07 0.78
C SER A 633 2.83 -24.82 0.03
N ALA A 634 3.75 -25.48 0.73
CA ALA A 634 4.77 -26.33 0.12
C ALA A 634 4.15 -27.54 -0.58
N GLY A 635 3.17 -28.20 0.05
CA GLY A 635 2.42 -29.30 -0.56
C GLY A 635 1.65 -28.87 -1.81
N LEU A 636 0.90 -27.76 -1.71
CA LEU A 636 0.17 -27.17 -2.83
C LEU A 636 1.10 -26.74 -3.96
N SER A 637 2.22 -26.08 -3.66
CA SER A 637 3.21 -25.67 -4.65
C SER A 637 3.79 -26.88 -5.38
N THR A 638 4.05 -27.97 -4.66
CA THR A 638 4.54 -29.23 -5.24
C THR A 638 3.49 -29.85 -6.16
N GLY A 639 2.23 -29.94 -5.70
CA GLY A 639 1.12 -30.46 -6.50
C GLY A 639 0.85 -29.64 -7.77
N VAL A 640 0.84 -28.31 -7.65
CA VAL A 640 0.72 -27.39 -8.80
C VAL A 640 1.91 -27.54 -9.74
N GLY A 641 3.13 -27.66 -9.21
CA GLY A 641 4.34 -27.88 -10.01
C GLY A 641 4.28 -29.17 -10.83
N PHE A 642 3.82 -30.28 -10.22
CA PHE A 642 3.60 -31.53 -10.95
C PHE A 642 2.49 -31.40 -12.01
N ALA A 643 1.38 -30.72 -11.71
CA ALA A 643 0.30 -30.50 -12.67
C ALA A 643 0.72 -29.61 -13.86
N LEU A 644 1.65 -28.68 -13.66
CA LEU A 644 2.17 -27.81 -14.71
C LEU A 644 3.36 -28.41 -15.48
N LYS A 645 3.88 -29.57 -15.06
CA LYS A 645 5.08 -30.19 -15.64
C LYS A 645 4.99 -30.30 -17.17
N ASP A 646 3.92 -30.91 -17.67
CA ASP A 646 3.75 -31.16 -19.12
C ASP A 646 3.54 -29.86 -19.92
N ILE A 647 2.92 -28.84 -19.30
CA ILE A 647 2.72 -27.53 -19.92
C ILE A 647 4.07 -26.81 -20.06
N LEU A 648 4.89 -26.81 -19.01
CA LEU A 648 6.22 -26.20 -19.03
C LEU A 648 7.15 -26.91 -20.01
N GLU A 649 7.07 -28.23 -20.09
CA GLU A 649 7.80 -29.04 -21.06
C GLU A 649 7.42 -28.64 -22.51
N ASN A 650 6.13 -28.50 -22.81
CA ASN A 650 5.67 -28.02 -24.12
C ASN A 650 6.18 -26.61 -24.45
N ILE A 651 6.18 -25.68 -23.49
CA ILE A 651 6.68 -24.31 -23.68
C ILE A 651 8.18 -24.32 -23.98
N TYR A 652 8.97 -25.06 -23.21
CA TYR A 652 10.41 -25.18 -23.42
C TYR A 652 10.73 -25.69 -24.84
N TYR A 653 10.04 -26.74 -25.26
CA TYR A 653 10.17 -27.28 -26.61
C TYR A 653 9.69 -26.29 -27.67
N GLY A 654 8.58 -25.59 -27.46
CA GLY A 654 8.12 -24.55 -28.38
C GLY A 654 9.16 -23.47 -28.63
N ILE A 655 9.79 -22.95 -27.56
CA ILE A 655 10.89 -21.98 -27.66
C ILE A 655 12.07 -22.61 -28.43
N SER A 656 12.42 -23.87 -28.14
CA SER A 656 13.49 -24.56 -28.86
C SER A 656 13.21 -24.77 -30.35
N LEU A 657 11.95 -24.92 -30.78
CA LEU A 657 11.59 -25.01 -32.20
C LEU A 657 11.74 -23.66 -32.88
N MET A 658 11.15 -22.63 -32.25
CA MET A 658 11.24 -21.25 -32.71
C MET A 658 12.69 -20.77 -32.83
N ALA A 659 13.60 -21.27 -32.00
CA ALA A 659 15.03 -20.98 -32.06
C ALA A 659 15.75 -21.52 -33.32
N GLY A 660 15.05 -22.22 -34.22
CA GLY A 660 15.55 -22.52 -35.57
C GLY A 660 15.74 -24.00 -35.91
N ARG A 661 15.19 -24.93 -35.12
CA ARG A 661 15.23 -26.36 -35.47
C ARG A 661 14.30 -26.67 -36.66
N ILE A 662 13.12 -26.07 -36.67
CA ILE A 662 12.09 -26.12 -37.72
C ILE A 662 11.65 -24.68 -38.00
N LYS A 663 11.40 -24.34 -39.27
CA LYS A 663 10.85 -23.04 -39.68
C LYS A 663 9.44 -23.17 -40.21
N VAL A 664 8.67 -22.09 -40.07
CA VAL A 664 7.38 -21.96 -40.77
C VAL A 664 7.65 -22.04 -42.27
N GLY A 665 6.93 -22.93 -42.97
CA GLY A 665 7.14 -23.26 -44.37
C GLY A 665 7.98 -24.53 -44.64
N ASP A 666 8.61 -25.11 -43.62
CA ASP A 666 9.31 -26.40 -43.78
C ASP A 666 8.32 -27.52 -44.08
N TYR A 667 8.71 -28.47 -44.94
CA TYR A 667 7.94 -29.69 -45.21
C TYR A 667 8.52 -30.84 -44.39
N ILE A 668 7.71 -31.41 -43.49
CA ILE A 668 8.17 -32.40 -42.53
C ILE A 668 7.30 -33.65 -42.56
N SER A 669 7.88 -34.78 -42.14
CA SER A 669 7.19 -36.06 -41.96
C SER A 669 7.33 -36.57 -40.53
N ILE A 670 6.20 -36.90 -39.91
CA ILE A 670 6.10 -37.41 -38.54
C ILE A 670 5.13 -38.59 -38.57
N ASP A 671 5.54 -39.76 -38.10
CA ASP A 671 4.71 -40.98 -38.02
C ASP A 671 3.90 -41.30 -39.29
N GLY A 672 4.50 -41.06 -40.47
CA GLY A 672 3.85 -41.29 -41.77
C GLY A 672 2.97 -40.15 -42.28
N THR A 673 2.60 -39.18 -41.43
CA THR A 673 1.94 -37.95 -41.87
C THR A 673 2.97 -36.97 -42.44
N ARG A 674 2.75 -36.49 -43.67
CA ARG A 674 3.57 -35.46 -44.33
C ARG A 674 2.79 -34.15 -44.42
N GLY A 675 3.43 -33.03 -44.13
CA GLY A 675 2.76 -31.73 -44.15
C GLY A 675 3.70 -30.54 -44.05
N THR A 676 3.18 -29.36 -44.39
CA THR A 676 3.91 -28.09 -44.31
C THR A 676 3.65 -27.41 -42.97
N VAL A 677 4.70 -26.91 -42.33
CA VAL A 677 4.59 -26.19 -41.06
C VAL A 677 3.95 -24.82 -41.28
N LYS A 678 2.74 -24.63 -40.74
CA LYS A 678 1.96 -23.39 -40.90
C LYS A 678 2.24 -22.37 -39.80
N SER A 679 2.34 -22.83 -38.56
CA SER A 679 2.67 -21.98 -37.42
C SER A 679 3.30 -22.80 -36.30
N ILE A 680 4.19 -22.15 -35.54
CA ILE A 680 4.78 -22.69 -34.31
C ILE A 680 4.34 -21.74 -33.20
N THR A 681 3.65 -22.27 -32.19
CA THR A 681 3.24 -21.54 -30.98
C THR A 681 4.01 -22.08 -29.78
N TYR A 682 3.86 -21.44 -28.61
CA TYR A 682 4.54 -21.91 -27.39
C TYR A 682 4.14 -23.34 -27.00
N VAL A 683 2.91 -23.78 -27.29
CA VAL A 683 2.41 -25.09 -26.82
C VAL A 683 2.28 -26.11 -27.94
N SER A 684 2.03 -25.67 -29.17
CA SER A 684 1.81 -26.56 -30.31
C SER A 684 2.40 -26.05 -31.63
N THR A 685 2.66 -26.99 -32.54
CA THR A 685 3.05 -26.76 -33.92
C THR A 685 1.94 -27.24 -34.85
N MET A 686 1.47 -26.38 -35.75
CA MET A 686 0.41 -26.70 -36.70
C MET A 686 0.99 -27.09 -38.05
N LEU A 687 0.60 -28.27 -38.55
CA LEU A 687 0.96 -28.78 -39.86
C LEU A 687 -0.26 -28.81 -40.77
N GLU A 688 -0.08 -28.39 -42.00
CA GLU A 688 -1.07 -28.55 -43.07
C GLU A 688 -0.69 -29.79 -43.89
N ALA A 689 -1.49 -30.84 -43.76
CA ALA A 689 -1.28 -32.10 -44.47
C ALA A 689 -1.73 -32.00 -45.94
N LEU A 690 -1.32 -32.98 -46.75
CA LEU A 690 -1.65 -33.02 -48.19
C LEU A 690 -3.16 -33.13 -48.48
N ASP A 691 -3.94 -33.66 -47.53
CA ASP A 691 -5.40 -33.76 -47.62
C ASP A 691 -6.14 -32.46 -47.25
N GLY A 692 -5.40 -31.38 -46.92
CA GLY A 692 -5.93 -30.09 -46.50
C GLY A 692 -6.30 -30.00 -45.00
N SER A 693 -6.09 -31.07 -44.23
CA SER A 693 -6.31 -31.02 -42.78
C SER A 693 -5.21 -30.23 -42.06
N VAL A 694 -5.59 -29.48 -41.01
CA VAL A 694 -4.64 -28.80 -40.12
C VAL A 694 -4.50 -29.63 -38.84
N ILE A 695 -3.33 -30.21 -38.66
CA ILE A 695 -3.01 -31.10 -37.53
C ILE A 695 -2.17 -30.32 -36.53
N ALA A 696 -2.63 -30.23 -35.29
CA ALA A 696 -1.92 -29.60 -34.19
C ALA A 696 -1.17 -30.64 -33.37
N PHE A 697 0.16 -30.62 -33.44
CA PHE A 697 1.03 -31.42 -32.59
C PHE A 697 1.42 -30.63 -31.35
N GLN A 698 1.32 -31.24 -30.16
CA GLN A 698 1.97 -30.68 -28.98
C GLN A 698 3.47 -30.65 -29.20
N ASN A 699 4.14 -29.56 -28.78
CA ASN A 699 5.56 -29.40 -29.03
C ASN A 699 6.38 -30.54 -28.39
N SER A 700 6.02 -30.99 -27.18
CA SER A 700 6.69 -32.12 -26.54
C SER A 700 6.57 -33.42 -27.34
N GLN A 701 5.40 -33.68 -27.94
CA GLN A 701 5.20 -34.84 -28.81
C GLN A 701 6.06 -34.77 -30.06
N LEU A 702 6.22 -33.57 -30.64
CA LEU A 702 7.06 -33.36 -31.82
C LEU A 702 8.55 -33.59 -31.53
N PHE A 703 9.04 -33.28 -30.32
CA PHE A 703 10.43 -33.55 -29.94
C PHE A 703 10.66 -34.97 -29.43
N ALA A 704 9.69 -35.54 -28.72
CA ALA A 704 9.81 -36.90 -28.21
C ALA A 704 9.89 -37.92 -29.35
N LYS A 705 9.25 -37.61 -30.49
CA LYS A 705 9.28 -38.43 -31.69
C LYS A 705 10.34 -37.94 -32.68
N ASN A 706 10.90 -38.88 -33.44
CA ASN A 706 11.78 -38.53 -34.56
C ASN A 706 10.93 -37.97 -35.70
N TYR A 707 11.24 -36.76 -36.16
CA TYR A 707 10.66 -36.17 -37.37
C TYR A 707 11.72 -36.06 -38.46
N LYS A 708 11.28 -36.18 -39.72
CA LYS A 708 12.13 -35.94 -40.90
C LYS A 708 11.81 -34.55 -41.44
N ASN A 709 12.81 -33.67 -41.51
CA ASN A 709 12.67 -32.40 -42.22
C ASN A 709 13.15 -32.59 -43.66
N LEU A 710 12.19 -32.64 -44.59
CA LEU A 710 12.43 -32.97 -46.00
C LEU A 710 12.92 -31.77 -46.82
N THR A 711 12.80 -30.54 -46.28
CA THR A 711 13.23 -29.30 -46.94
C THR A 711 14.59 -28.80 -46.49
N LYS A 712 15.06 -29.15 -45.28
CA LYS A 712 16.28 -28.58 -44.67
C LYS A 712 17.59 -28.97 -45.36
N ASN A 713 17.61 -30.07 -46.12
CA ASN A 713 18.78 -30.49 -46.89
C ASN A 713 18.82 -29.72 -48.23
N HIS A 714 18.56 -30.40 -49.35
CA HIS A 714 18.50 -29.83 -50.69
C HIS A 714 17.09 -29.88 -51.31
N GLY A 715 16.05 -30.07 -50.48
CA GLY A 715 14.65 -30.11 -50.90
C GLY A 715 14.21 -31.33 -51.72
N ASN A 716 15.13 -32.29 -51.95
CA ASN A 716 14.83 -33.51 -52.69
C ASN A 716 14.92 -34.73 -51.76
N GLU A 717 14.08 -35.73 -51.99
CA GLU A 717 14.15 -37.04 -51.36
C GLU A 717 14.45 -38.13 -52.38
N LEU A 718 15.03 -39.25 -51.91
CA LEU A 718 15.36 -40.37 -52.77
C LEU A 718 14.10 -41.21 -52.97
N ASP A 719 13.54 -41.17 -54.18
CA ASP A 719 12.46 -42.04 -54.60
C ASP A 719 13.00 -43.34 -55.18
N THR A 720 12.32 -44.45 -54.87
CA THR A 720 12.69 -45.79 -55.32
C THR A 720 11.51 -46.43 -56.03
N VAL A 721 11.55 -46.47 -57.36
CA VAL A 721 10.54 -47.11 -58.19
C VAL A 721 10.95 -48.57 -58.43
N VAL A 722 10.03 -49.50 -58.21
CA VAL A 722 10.26 -50.93 -58.44
C VAL A 722 9.55 -51.35 -59.73
N VAL A 723 10.26 -52.02 -60.62
CA VAL A 723 9.74 -52.46 -61.93
C VAL A 723 10.11 -53.92 -62.17
N GLY A 724 9.11 -54.78 -62.39
CA GLY A 724 9.31 -56.19 -62.72
C GLY A 724 9.30 -56.43 -64.22
N VAL A 725 10.24 -57.21 -64.74
CA VAL A 725 10.35 -57.57 -66.16
C VAL A 725 10.44 -59.09 -66.31
N ALA A 726 9.92 -59.65 -67.41
CA ALA A 726 9.83 -61.09 -67.63
C ALA A 726 11.20 -61.77 -67.62
N TYR A 727 11.27 -62.96 -67.01
CA TYR A 727 12.45 -63.81 -67.04
C TYR A 727 12.87 -64.13 -68.49
N GLY A 728 14.18 -64.14 -68.75
CA GLY A 728 14.73 -64.30 -70.10
C GLY A 728 15.06 -62.98 -70.82
N SER A 729 14.57 -61.84 -70.32
CA SER A 729 14.92 -60.51 -70.85
C SER A 729 16.39 -60.15 -70.56
N SER A 730 17.07 -59.50 -71.52
CA SER A 730 18.47 -59.09 -71.37
C SER A 730 18.63 -57.99 -70.32
N VAL A 731 19.27 -58.31 -69.19
CA VAL A 731 19.50 -57.37 -68.07
C VAL A 731 20.18 -56.07 -68.53
N LYS A 732 21.15 -56.16 -69.45
CA LYS A 732 21.86 -55.00 -69.97
C LYS A 732 20.94 -54.08 -70.79
N GLU A 733 20.05 -54.68 -71.57
CA GLU A 733 19.10 -53.97 -72.41
C GLU A 733 18.03 -53.29 -71.57
N VAL A 734 17.43 -54.00 -70.61
CA VAL A 734 16.43 -53.46 -69.69
C VAL A 734 16.99 -52.27 -68.89
N LYS A 735 18.19 -52.40 -68.31
CA LYS A 735 18.83 -51.28 -67.60
C LYS A 735 19.05 -50.06 -68.50
N LYS A 736 19.49 -50.27 -69.74
CA LYS A 736 19.74 -49.19 -70.69
C LYS A 736 18.43 -48.49 -71.08
N THR A 737 17.38 -49.25 -71.38
CA THR A 737 16.06 -48.73 -71.75
C THR A 737 15.46 -47.91 -70.60
N ILE A 738 15.48 -48.44 -69.37
CA ILE A 738 14.99 -47.72 -68.18
C ILE A 738 15.83 -46.45 -67.95
N ALA A 739 17.16 -46.53 -68.02
CA ALA A 739 18.02 -45.37 -67.82
C ALA A 739 17.76 -44.26 -68.86
N GLU A 740 17.55 -44.62 -70.13
CA GLU A 740 17.22 -43.67 -71.18
C GLU A 740 15.83 -43.03 -70.97
N ALA A 741 14.83 -43.84 -70.58
CA ALA A 741 13.48 -43.36 -70.31
C ALA A 741 13.44 -42.34 -69.17
N VAL A 742 14.05 -42.67 -68.03
CA VAL A 742 14.03 -41.78 -66.85
C VAL A 742 14.90 -40.54 -67.07
N ARG A 743 15.95 -40.63 -67.90
CA ARG A 743 16.73 -39.44 -68.31
C ARG A 743 15.93 -38.47 -69.19
N ARG A 744 14.93 -38.93 -69.96
CA ARG A 744 14.08 -38.05 -70.77
C ARG A 744 13.13 -37.21 -69.93
N VAL A 745 12.64 -37.76 -68.81
CA VAL A 745 11.76 -37.06 -67.86
C VAL A 745 12.52 -36.31 -66.76
N ASN A 746 13.85 -36.36 -66.77
CA ASN A 746 14.71 -35.62 -65.85
C ASN A 746 14.50 -34.10 -66.02
N LYS A 747 14.14 -33.42 -64.94
CA LYS A 747 13.84 -31.98 -64.90
C LYS A 747 14.58 -31.37 -63.69
N PRO A 748 15.41 -30.33 -63.87
CA PRO A 748 16.14 -29.70 -62.77
C PRO A 748 15.19 -29.26 -61.64
N GLY A 749 15.47 -29.69 -60.40
CA GLY A 749 14.65 -29.35 -59.24
C GLY A 749 13.34 -30.13 -59.11
N TYR A 750 13.09 -31.12 -59.97
CA TYR A 750 11.88 -31.95 -59.92
C TYR A 750 12.19 -33.45 -59.95
N ILE A 751 12.95 -33.94 -60.93
CA ILE A 751 13.42 -35.34 -61.03
C ILE A 751 14.87 -35.34 -61.47
N LYS A 752 15.75 -36.06 -60.76
CA LYS A 752 17.15 -36.32 -61.14
C LYS A 752 17.45 -37.80 -60.98
N TYR A 753 17.55 -38.49 -62.12
CA TYR A 753 17.93 -39.90 -62.19
C TYR A 753 19.32 -40.17 -61.59
N ILE A 754 19.47 -41.28 -60.86
CA ILE A 754 20.74 -41.74 -60.30
C ILE A 754 21.22 -42.99 -61.04
N ASP A 755 20.53 -44.12 -60.84
CA ASP A 755 20.92 -45.42 -61.38
C ASP A 755 19.75 -46.42 -61.34
N THR A 756 19.89 -47.51 -62.09
CA THR A 756 18.96 -48.65 -62.11
C THR A 756 19.71 -49.93 -61.79
N VAL A 757 19.30 -50.59 -60.72
CA VAL A 757 19.92 -51.84 -60.25
C VAL A 757 18.93 -53.00 -60.35
N VAL A 758 19.47 -54.22 -60.56
CA VAL A 758 18.66 -55.43 -60.35
C VAL A 758 18.50 -55.57 -58.84
N ALA A 759 17.26 -55.64 -58.38
CA ALA A 759 16.92 -55.63 -56.98
C ALA A 759 16.71 -57.04 -56.43
N ASN A 760 15.94 -57.86 -57.15
CA ASN A 760 15.61 -59.21 -56.73
C ASN A 760 15.19 -60.09 -57.94
N PHE A 761 15.25 -61.40 -57.77
CA PHE A 761 14.57 -62.37 -58.64
C PHE A 761 13.25 -62.74 -57.97
N GLY A 762 12.13 -62.16 -58.43
CA GLY A 762 10.80 -62.36 -57.87
C GLY A 762 10.08 -63.60 -58.44
N ASP A 763 8.90 -63.93 -57.92
CA ASP A 763 8.19 -65.19 -58.28
C ASP A 763 7.83 -65.30 -59.77
N SER A 764 7.68 -64.17 -60.47
CA SER A 764 7.30 -64.14 -61.89
C SER A 764 8.06 -63.10 -62.73
N SER A 765 8.98 -62.35 -62.11
CA SER A 765 9.74 -61.26 -62.75
C SER A 765 11.16 -61.14 -62.20
N VAL A 766 12.05 -60.57 -63.00
CA VAL A 766 13.29 -59.95 -62.52
C VAL A 766 12.96 -58.52 -62.11
N ASP A 767 13.14 -58.19 -60.84
CA ASP A 767 12.77 -56.89 -60.28
C ASP A 767 13.93 -55.92 -60.35
N TYR A 768 13.67 -54.71 -60.81
CA TYR A 768 14.61 -53.61 -60.91
C TYR A 768 14.21 -52.50 -59.94
N LYS A 769 15.20 -51.89 -59.28
CA LYS A 769 15.02 -50.65 -58.50
C LYS A 769 15.63 -49.49 -59.26
N VAL A 770 14.82 -48.48 -59.48
CA VAL A 770 15.19 -47.22 -60.12
C VAL A 770 15.32 -46.16 -59.04
N PHE A 771 16.52 -45.62 -58.88
CA PHE A 771 16.80 -44.59 -57.88
C PHE A 771 16.79 -43.20 -58.54
N SER A 772 15.96 -42.30 -58.02
CA SER A 772 15.86 -40.92 -58.49
C SER A 772 15.72 -39.95 -57.32
N TRP A 773 16.46 -38.84 -57.34
CA TRP A 773 16.18 -37.71 -56.46
C TRP A 773 14.97 -36.96 -57.00
N VAL A 774 13.93 -36.78 -56.20
CA VAL A 774 12.72 -36.05 -56.59
C VAL A 774 12.39 -34.94 -55.60
N ASP A 775 11.69 -33.90 -56.03
CA ASP A 775 11.21 -32.85 -55.14
C ASP A 775 10.34 -33.44 -54.02
N SER A 776 10.73 -33.23 -52.76
CA SER A 776 10.06 -33.78 -51.59
C SER A 776 8.58 -33.38 -51.49
N ARG A 777 8.18 -32.24 -52.05
CA ARG A 777 6.79 -31.78 -52.03
C ARG A 777 5.91 -32.44 -53.10
N ASN A 778 6.53 -32.86 -54.20
CA ASN A 778 5.86 -33.41 -55.37
C ASN A 778 6.23 -34.88 -55.62
N GLN A 779 6.77 -35.58 -54.63
CA GLN A 779 7.29 -36.94 -54.80
C GLN A 779 6.26 -37.90 -55.41
N ALA A 780 4.99 -37.84 -55.03
CA ALA A 780 3.95 -38.71 -55.59
C ALA A 780 3.74 -38.48 -57.10
N PHE A 781 3.76 -37.22 -57.55
CA PHE A 781 3.65 -36.88 -58.97
C PHE A 781 4.90 -37.30 -59.75
N ALA A 782 6.08 -37.00 -59.20
CA ALA A 782 7.35 -37.39 -59.79
C ALA A 782 7.50 -38.92 -59.91
N HIS A 783 7.04 -39.67 -58.90
CA HIS A 783 7.00 -41.13 -58.92
C HIS A 783 6.14 -41.66 -60.08
N GLY A 784 4.94 -41.09 -60.24
CA GLY A 784 4.03 -41.40 -61.34
C GLY A 784 4.64 -41.13 -62.72
N ASP A 785 5.22 -39.94 -62.90
CA ASP A 785 5.89 -39.54 -64.16
C ASP A 785 7.03 -40.51 -64.54
N ILE A 786 7.79 -40.98 -63.55
CA ILE A 786 8.87 -41.97 -63.75
C ILE A 786 8.29 -43.33 -64.13
N MET A 787 7.23 -43.79 -63.45
CA MET A 787 6.58 -45.06 -63.76
C MET A 787 5.99 -45.08 -65.17
N GLU A 788 5.29 -44.03 -65.58
CA GLU A 788 4.70 -43.88 -66.90
C GLU A 788 5.78 -43.92 -68.00
N ALA A 789 6.84 -43.14 -67.82
CA ALA A 789 7.96 -43.12 -68.77
C ALA A 789 8.66 -44.47 -68.92
N ILE A 790 8.80 -45.23 -67.83
CA ILE A 790 9.37 -46.57 -67.87
C ILE A 790 8.43 -47.54 -68.59
N TYR A 791 7.13 -47.50 -68.26
CA TYR A 791 6.12 -48.37 -68.86
C TYR A 791 6.09 -48.20 -70.39
N ASP A 792 6.02 -46.97 -70.87
CA ASP A 792 6.02 -46.67 -72.31
C ASP A 792 7.32 -47.14 -72.99
N ALA A 793 8.47 -46.87 -72.38
CA ALA A 793 9.76 -47.25 -72.96
C ALA A 793 9.99 -48.77 -73.01
N LEU A 794 9.47 -49.53 -72.05
CA LEU A 794 9.54 -51.00 -72.07
C LEU A 794 8.63 -51.58 -73.15
N ASN A 795 7.41 -51.05 -73.29
CA ASN A 795 6.47 -51.45 -74.33
C ASN A 795 6.99 -51.14 -75.74
N ASP A 796 7.55 -49.95 -75.97
CA ASP A 796 8.14 -49.54 -77.26
C ASP A 796 9.29 -50.46 -77.72
N LYS A 797 9.98 -51.09 -76.77
CA LYS A 797 11.09 -52.03 -77.02
C LYS A 797 10.67 -53.50 -77.02
N GLY A 798 9.39 -53.80 -76.82
CA GLY A 798 8.88 -55.16 -76.74
C GLY A 798 9.39 -55.94 -75.52
N ILE A 799 9.80 -55.25 -74.45
CA ILE A 799 10.22 -55.87 -73.20
C ILE A 799 8.96 -56.18 -72.39
N GLU A 800 8.69 -57.46 -72.15
CA GLU A 800 7.47 -57.90 -71.48
C GLU A 800 7.48 -57.60 -69.97
N ILE A 801 6.41 -56.97 -69.49
CA ILE A 801 6.06 -56.88 -68.07
C ILE A 801 5.13 -58.06 -67.78
N PRO A 802 5.58 -59.08 -67.03
CA PRO A 802 4.89 -60.37 -66.96
C PRO A 802 3.66 -60.26 -66.06
N PHE A 803 2.58 -60.91 -66.47
CA PHE A 803 1.54 -61.32 -65.54
C PHE A 803 2.08 -62.40 -64.58
N PRO A 804 1.45 -62.64 -63.41
CA PRO A 804 1.84 -63.73 -62.52
C PRO A 804 1.92 -65.06 -63.27
N GLN A 805 3.11 -65.66 -63.29
CA GLN A 805 3.39 -66.90 -64.01
C GLN A 805 3.09 -68.11 -63.11
N ARG A 806 2.51 -69.16 -63.68
CA ARG A 806 2.27 -70.43 -62.99
C ARG A 806 2.54 -71.60 -63.93
N ASP A 807 3.43 -72.48 -63.51
CA ASP A 807 3.58 -73.78 -64.14
C ASP A 807 2.48 -74.71 -63.64
N ILE A 808 1.58 -75.11 -64.56
CA ILE A 808 0.49 -76.05 -64.27
C ILE A 808 0.88 -77.42 -64.80
N HIS A 809 1.23 -78.33 -63.89
CA HIS A 809 1.43 -79.74 -64.23
C HIS A 809 0.06 -80.44 -64.30
N MET A 810 -0.47 -80.61 -65.51
CA MET A 810 -1.68 -81.42 -65.72
C MET A 810 -1.35 -82.92 -65.60
N ALA A 811 -1.66 -83.51 -64.45
CA ALA A 811 -1.61 -84.97 -64.29
C ALA A 811 -2.74 -85.62 -65.10
N SER A 812 -2.39 -86.41 -66.12
CA SER A 812 -3.34 -87.25 -66.84
C SER A 812 -3.86 -88.36 -65.91
N TYR A 813 -5.05 -88.20 -65.36
CA TYR A 813 -5.77 -89.32 -64.75
C TYR A 813 -6.32 -90.19 -65.88
N ALA A 814 -5.67 -91.33 -66.13
CA ALA A 814 -6.21 -92.37 -66.98
C ALA A 814 -7.55 -92.86 -66.39
N THR A 815 -8.64 -92.61 -67.10
CA THR A 815 -9.97 -93.15 -66.83
C THR A 815 -9.92 -94.68 -66.88
N LYS A 816 -9.80 -95.33 -65.72
CA LYS A 816 -10.18 -96.74 -65.58
C LYS A 816 -11.69 -96.83 -65.72
N GLN A 817 -12.15 -97.65 -66.68
CA GLN A 817 -13.54 -98.04 -66.85
C GLN A 817 -14.17 -98.49 -65.52
N PRO A 818 -15.48 -98.23 -65.31
CA PRO A 818 -16.15 -98.53 -64.06
C PRO A 818 -16.19 -100.05 -63.80
N ALA A 819 -15.66 -100.48 -62.66
CA ALA A 819 -15.91 -101.81 -62.12
C ALA A 819 -17.37 -101.87 -61.61
N PRO A 820 -18.05 -103.02 -61.75
CA PRO A 820 -19.48 -103.15 -61.49
C PRO A 820 -19.83 -102.87 -60.02
N ILE A 821 -21.01 -102.28 -59.84
CA ILE A 821 -21.61 -101.83 -58.58
C ILE A 821 -21.61 -102.97 -57.55
N ALA A 822 -20.94 -102.74 -56.42
CA ALA A 822 -21.02 -103.56 -55.22
C ALA A 822 -22.48 -103.59 -54.72
N THR A 823 -22.99 -104.79 -54.50
CA THR A 823 -24.36 -105.06 -54.03
C THR A 823 -24.68 -104.32 -52.72
N GLU A 824 -25.93 -103.86 -52.61
CA GLU A 824 -26.54 -103.12 -51.47
C GLU A 824 -26.28 -103.72 -50.07
N LYS A 825 -25.91 -105.01 -50.00
CA LYS A 825 -25.47 -105.69 -48.77
C LYS A 825 -24.13 -105.20 -48.22
N GLU A 826 -23.16 -104.90 -49.09
CA GLU A 826 -21.83 -104.43 -48.65
C GLU A 826 -21.86 -102.96 -48.20
N ALA A 827 -22.76 -102.15 -48.76
CA ALA A 827 -22.98 -100.77 -48.34
C ALA A 827 -23.64 -100.66 -46.94
N MET A 828 -24.59 -101.54 -46.61
CA MET A 828 -25.18 -101.57 -45.26
C MET A 828 -24.22 -102.07 -44.18
N GLU A 829 -23.29 -102.97 -44.51
CA GLU A 829 -22.32 -103.50 -43.54
C GLU A 829 -21.26 -102.45 -43.14
N ILE A 830 -20.89 -101.57 -44.08
CA ILE A 830 -20.00 -100.43 -43.83
C ILE A 830 -20.71 -99.36 -42.98
N ILE A 831 -21.97 -99.04 -43.27
CA ILE A 831 -22.77 -98.07 -42.49
C ILE A 831 -22.99 -98.55 -41.04
N ASN A 832 -23.20 -99.86 -40.81
CA ASN A 832 -23.32 -100.40 -39.46
C ASN A 832 -21.98 -100.44 -38.70
N LYS A 833 -20.85 -100.64 -39.39
CA LYS A 833 -19.51 -100.56 -38.77
C LYS A 833 -19.12 -99.14 -38.34
N GLU A 834 -19.53 -98.11 -39.09
CA GLU A 834 -19.28 -96.72 -38.69
C GLU A 834 -20.17 -96.26 -37.52
N LYS A 835 -21.40 -96.80 -37.40
CA LYS A 835 -22.28 -96.52 -36.25
C LYS A 835 -21.86 -97.21 -34.93
N GLN A 836 -21.01 -98.24 -34.97
CA GLN A 836 -20.48 -98.89 -33.76
C GLN A 836 -19.20 -98.25 -33.20
N ASN A 837 -18.51 -97.38 -33.96
CA ASN A 837 -17.29 -96.71 -33.51
C ASN A 837 -17.52 -95.27 -32.98
N GLN A 838 -18.78 -94.87 -32.75
CA GLN A 838 -19.16 -93.59 -32.13
C GLN A 838 -19.98 -93.76 -30.83
N ALA A 839 -19.67 -94.78 -30.03
CA ALA A 839 -20.11 -94.92 -28.64
C ALA A 839 -18.91 -94.93 -27.69
#